data_AF-A0A2S9XZN7-F1
#
_entry.id   AF-A0A2S9XZN7-F1
#
_cell.length_a   1.000
_cell.length_b   1.000
_cell.length_c   1.000
_cell.angle_alpha   90.00
_cell.angle_beta   90.00
_cell.angle_gamma   90.00
#
_symmetry.space_group_name_H-M   'P 1'
#
loop_
_entity.id
_entity.type
_entity.pdbx_description
1 polymer ?
#
loop_
_entity_poly.entity_id
_entity_poly.type
_entity_poly.pdbx_seq_one_letter_code
_entity_poly.pdbx_strand_id
1 'polypeptide(L)'
;MKPWLTSGLALGLLIGLAASGSMVTPSVASAGPPPGMPDPASMSGIPRPDPNLSPGTVTVRCLNGSFANPALGVEVELEISTAAGPQTRTATSADQGRAVFSGLDEFFGASVVAKATVAGQQLRSQSFVLGPQAGFALLLVATSEGAAPATGPGQHPGAQPGGADPHGGQGAVPVPGQPFPLDGRPRGTLIVGALDLSASDPNAEGGGIGPIADVEVTLTATVEGAEPIVEVLTTGPEGRAMFEGLDTRLPEGAQIVVEAVLEPEGAPQRSQSFTLGDTAYAIVLTRGAVAQQQPAQQPPSQPQGRLQLPGPRVDKTLDPGQVRVFIVDAFDRPVAGQAVVVHSSEATGDSANRTGRTDEGGMVVIDEVPVEVDMLSQVRVVYEGAPYSSTLFEMPEDAGAIVMLRVFRPTGDRTRVRSALQIDVSPRENDFAAVSFNYAVFVDGDEAFWVPGGMTIYGPPDTRSLHVMEESKAWLMHDGETPWVELDRPLEPGAELRLSFAVGLEHDGSLEIEWSTPFPLVEDASLVSVPEELAVTHGVAGAPEVNPHAGRDGGALELYELGYQPFALGVCDLLGRAGQPCPIGTWGGNEVSVIVEGLPTRSRVWPYTAWGLLGFAFLGIAVSMVARRRVGAREALLARRDALVAELVALDQRPVDSAEVRRARARILRTLDRIYRQIEVL
;
A
#
# COMPACT_ATOMS: atom_id res chain seq x y z
N MET A 1 76.66 11.53 35.54
CA MET A 1 77.00 11.12 34.16
C MET A 1 75.71 10.86 33.41
N LYS A 2 75.43 11.71 32.42
CA LYS A 2 74.39 11.60 31.35
C LYS A 2 74.87 10.56 30.30
N PRO A 3 74.15 10.17 29.21
CA PRO A 3 72.78 10.52 28.74
C PRO A 3 71.98 9.31 28.11
N TRP A 4 70.64 9.39 27.91
CA TRP A 4 69.82 9.68 26.68
C TRP A 4 69.31 8.52 25.80
N LEU A 5 68.00 8.63 25.49
CA LEU A 5 67.19 8.33 24.28
C LEU A 5 67.81 7.55 23.09
N THR A 6 67.03 6.64 22.47
CA THR A 6 66.36 6.83 21.15
C THR A 6 65.48 5.65 20.70
N SER A 7 64.55 5.98 19.78
CA SER A 7 63.46 5.27 19.10
C SER A 7 63.86 4.09 18.18
N GLY A 8 62.87 3.29 17.72
CA GLY A 8 63.05 2.42 16.55
C GLY A 8 61.87 1.51 16.14
N LEU A 9 61.05 2.00 15.22
CA LEU A 9 59.99 1.35 14.43
C LEU A 9 60.54 0.37 13.37
N ALA A 10 59.79 -0.71 13.05
CA ALA A 10 59.57 -1.34 11.71
C ALA A 10 59.08 -2.80 11.92
N LEU A 11 57.83 -3.20 11.71
CA LEU A 11 57.05 -3.29 10.46
C LEU A 11 57.82 -3.98 9.31
N GLY A 12 57.53 -5.26 9.10
CA GLY A 12 57.97 -6.08 7.97
C GLY A 12 56.88 -7.06 7.57
N LEU A 13 55.83 -6.55 6.93
CA LEU A 13 54.75 -7.31 6.30
C LEU A 13 55.26 -7.86 4.96
N LEU A 14 55.41 -9.17 4.84
CA LEU A 14 55.69 -9.89 3.60
C LEU A 14 54.38 -10.50 3.08
N ILE A 15 53.76 -9.85 2.08
CA ILE A 15 52.66 -10.42 1.29
C ILE A 15 53.30 -11.30 0.20
N GLY A 16 53.27 -12.62 0.43
CA GLY A 16 53.57 -13.63 -0.57
C GLY A 16 52.29 -14.04 -1.30
N LEU A 17 52.21 -13.67 -2.57
CA LEU A 17 51.15 -14.06 -3.51
C LEU A 17 51.36 -15.54 -3.90
N ALA A 18 50.49 -16.44 -3.41
CA ALA A 18 50.43 -17.83 -3.85
C ALA A 18 49.01 -18.16 -4.33
N ALA A 19 48.84 -18.18 -5.66
CA ALA A 19 47.64 -18.63 -6.32
C ALA A 19 47.52 -20.17 -6.20
N SER A 20 46.53 -20.64 -5.44
CA SER A 20 46.10 -22.04 -5.41
C SER A 20 44.62 -22.08 -5.77
N GLY A 21 44.31 -22.52 -6.99
CA GLY A 21 42.95 -22.72 -7.46
C GLY A 21 42.30 -23.88 -6.72
N SER A 22 41.32 -23.57 -5.87
CA SER A 22 40.34 -24.53 -5.36
C SER A 22 39.02 -24.27 -6.09
N MET A 23 38.59 -25.22 -6.92
CA MET A 23 37.25 -25.24 -7.47
C MET A 23 36.27 -25.50 -6.32
N VAL A 24 35.63 -24.45 -5.83
CA VAL A 24 34.47 -24.55 -4.94
C VAL A 24 33.25 -24.72 -5.84
N THR A 25 32.64 -25.91 -5.81
CA THR A 25 31.30 -26.11 -6.35
C THR A 25 30.32 -25.30 -5.50
N PRO A 26 29.47 -24.45 -6.10
CA PRO A 26 28.45 -23.74 -5.34
C PRO A 26 27.45 -24.77 -4.78
N SER A 27 27.44 -24.94 -3.47
CA SER A 27 26.29 -25.54 -2.80
C SER A 27 25.17 -24.51 -2.86
N VAL A 28 24.16 -24.77 -3.69
CA VAL A 28 22.85 -24.12 -3.59
C VAL A 28 22.26 -24.51 -2.24
N ALA A 29 22.49 -23.67 -1.24
CA ALA A 29 21.66 -23.67 -0.05
C ALA A 29 20.28 -23.17 -0.48
N SER A 30 19.28 -24.05 -0.42
CA SER A 30 17.87 -23.66 -0.44
C SER A 30 17.67 -22.70 0.72
N ALA A 31 17.52 -21.41 0.39
CA ALA A 31 17.05 -20.43 1.34
C ALA A 31 15.64 -20.87 1.77
N GLY A 32 15.45 -21.09 3.08
CA GLY A 32 14.11 -21.15 3.65
C GLY A 32 13.40 -19.82 3.42
N PRO A 33 12.05 -19.82 3.39
CA PRO A 33 11.30 -18.58 3.21
C PRO A 33 11.63 -17.58 4.33
N PRO A 34 11.64 -16.27 4.03
CA PRO A 34 11.79 -15.23 5.04
C PRO A 34 10.70 -15.38 6.13
N PRO A 35 11.03 -15.13 7.42
CA PRO A 35 10.05 -15.29 8.49
C PRO A 35 8.96 -14.22 8.35
N GLY A 36 7.69 -14.65 8.29
CA GLY A 36 6.53 -13.76 8.42
C GLY A 36 5.51 -13.79 7.27
N MET A 37 5.78 -14.42 6.13
CA MET A 37 4.76 -14.55 5.06
C MET A 37 3.87 -15.79 5.31
N PRO A 38 2.53 -15.67 5.26
CA PRO A 38 1.63 -16.82 5.39
C PRO A 38 1.95 -17.91 4.37
N ASP A 39 1.95 -19.18 4.80
CA ASP A 39 2.17 -20.34 3.94
C ASP A 39 1.15 -20.31 2.78
N PRO A 40 1.57 -20.25 1.50
CA PRO A 40 0.66 -20.20 0.36
C PRO A 40 -0.31 -21.37 0.31
N ALA A 41 0.05 -22.53 0.89
CA ALA A 41 -0.84 -23.67 1.01
C ALA A 41 -2.10 -23.37 1.84
N SER A 42 -2.00 -22.48 2.83
CA SER A 42 -3.15 -22.04 3.66
C SER A 42 -4.17 -21.20 2.90
N MET A 43 -3.79 -20.64 1.75
CA MET A 43 -4.66 -19.84 0.87
C MET A 43 -5.15 -20.64 -0.35
N SER A 44 -4.80 -21.92 -0.46
CA SER A 44 -5.17 -22.77 -1.59
C SER A 44 -6.68 -23.01 -1.62
N GLY A 45 -7.29 -22.73 -2.77
CA GLY A 45 -8.70 -23.00 -3.05
C GLY A 45 -9.68 -21.95 -2.54
N ILE A 46 -9.24 -20.84 -1.94
CA ILE A 46 -10.13 -19.78 -1.44
C ILE A 46 -10.34 -18.70 -2.52
N PRO A 47 -11.57 -18.50 -3.01
CA PRO A 47 -11.87 -17.45 -3.98
C PRO A 47 -11.88 -16.07 -3.32
N ARG A 48 -11.25 -15.08 -3.96
CA ARG A 48 -11.24 -13.70 -3.49
C ARG A 48 -11.74 -12.75 -4.58
N PRO A 49 -12.75 -11.92 -4.33
CA PRO A 49 -13.08 -10.81 -5.21
C PRO A 49 -11.88 -9.89 -5.37
N ASP A 50 -11.57 -9.50 -6.60
CA ASP A 50 -10.47 -8.57 -6.92
C ASP A 50 -11.01 -7.44 -7.77
N PRO A 51 -11.12 -6.20 -7.24
CA PRO A 51 -11.69 -5.07 -7.97
C PRO A 51 -10.82 -4.62 -9.15
N ASN A 52 -9.56 -5.09 -9.23
CA ASN A 52 -8.68 -4.80 -10.37
C ASN A 52 -8.90 -5.76 -11.55
N LEU A 53 -9.69 -6.82 -11.36
CA LEU A 53 -10.13 -7.72 -12.43
C LEU A 53 -11.51 -7.29 -12.91
N SER A 54 -11.68 -7.18 -14.22
CA SER A 54 -12.99 -6.91 -14.82
C SER A 54 -14.03 -7.94 -14.35
N PRO A 55 -15.29 -7.53 -14.10
CA PRO A 55 -16.39 -8.46 -13.91
C PRO A 55 -16.40 -9.55 -14.99
N GLY A 56 -16.83 -10.75 -14.62
CA GLY A 56 -16.82 -11.89 -15.54
C GLY A 56 -15.42 -12.47 -15.81
N THR A 57 -14.39 -12.03 -15.08
CA THR A 57 -13.03 -12.59 -15.15
C THR A 57 -12.70 -13.42 -13.93
N VAL A 58 -12.19 -14.64 -14.13
CA VAL A 58 -11.63 -15.48 -13.07
C VAL A 58 -10.17 -15.78 -13.39
N THR A 59 -9.26 -15.50 -12.45
CA THR A 59 -7.86 -15.89 -12.56
C THR A 59 -7.51 -16.93 -11.52
N VAL A 60 -6.85 -18.01 -11.95
CA VAL A 60 -6.42 -19.11 -11.08
C VAL A 60 -4.91 -19.24 -11.17
N ARG A 61 -4.21 -19.04 -10.06
CA ARG A 61 -2.75 -19.16 -10.00
C ARG A 61 -2.36 -20.50 -9.36
N CYS A 62 -1.72 -21.36 -10.14
CA CYS A 62 -1.23 -22.66 -9.75
C CYS A 62 0.22 -22.56 -9.25
N LEU A 63 0.50 -23.12 -8.07
CA LEU A 63 1.83 -23.09 -7.44
C LEU A 63 2.27 -24.48 -7.00
N ASN A 64 3.57 -24.76 -7.10
CA ASN A 64 4.19 -25.95 -6.53
C ASN A 64 4.86 -25.59 -5.19
N GLY A 65 4.08 -25.59 -4.12
CA GLY A 65 4.50 -25.30 -2.75
C GLY A 65 4.60 -23.83 -2.37
N SER A 66 5.25 -22.98 -3.18
CA SER A 66 5.51 -21.57 -2.83
C SER A 66 5.26 -20.58 -3.97
N PHE A 67 5.12 -19.29 -3.65
CA PHE A 67 4.99 -18.21 -4.65
C PHE A 67 6.20 -18.10 -5.60
N ALA A 68 7.38 -18.57 -5.16
CA ALA A 68 8.59 -18.61 -5.98
C ALA A 68 8.56 -19.73 -7.03
N ASN A 69 7.63 -20.70 -6.92
CA ASN A 69 7.55 -21.88 -7.77
C ASN A 69 6.19 -21.92 -8.51
N PRO A 70 5.97 -21.07 -9.53
CA PRO A 70 4.75 -21.12 -10.32
C PRO A 70 4.67 -22.41 -11.14
N ALA A 71 3.50 -23.04 -11.16
CA ALA A 71 3.24 -24.22 -11.96
C ALA A 71 2.73 -23.80 -13.35
N LEU A 72 3.62 -23.81 -14.34
CA LEU A 72 3.34 -23.47 -15.73
C LEU A 72 2.84 -24.70 -16.50
N GLY A 73 1.97 -24.49 -17.49
CA GLY A 73 1.46 -25.54 -18.36
C GLY A 73 0.42 -26.45 -17.71
N VAL A 74 -0.12 -26.08 -16.54
CA VAL A 74 -1.17 -26.84 -15.85
C VAL A 74 -2.52 -26.49 -16.47
N GLU A 75 -3.26 -27.50 -16.91
CA GLU A 75 -4.65 -27.33 -17.33
C GLU A 75 -5.53 -27.11 -16.09
N VAL A 76 -6.26 -25.99 -16.11
CA VAL A 76 -7.25 -25.63 -15.10
C VAL A 76 -8.63 -25.79 -15.74
N GLU A 77 -9.51 -26.50 -15.07
CA GLU A 77 -10.91 -26.64 -15.42
C GLU A 77 -11.77 -25.76 -14.49
N LEU A 78 -12.72 -25.06 -15.07
CA LEU A 78 -13.69 -24.22 -14.36
C LEU A 78 -15.08 -24.80 -14.60
N GLU A 79 -15.66 -25.42 -13.57
CA GLU A 79 -17.02 -25.95 -13.59
C GLU A 79 -18.01 -24.87 -13.18
N ILE A 80 -18.94 -24.54 -14.07
CA ILE A 80 -19.95 -23.49 -13.88
C ILE A 80 -21.31 -24.17 -13.80
N SER A 81 -21.96 -24.10 -12.64
CA SER A 81 -23.29 -24.63 -12.40
C SER A 81 -24.34 -23.55 -12.64
N THR A 82 -25.05 -23.66 -13.76
CA THR A 82 -26.14 -22.74 -14.15
C THR A 82 -27.50 -23.40 -14.00
N ALA A 83 -28.58 -22.60 -14.05
CA ALA A 83 -29.95 -23.12 -14.10
C ALA A 83 -30.23 -23.97 -15.36
N ALA A 84 -29.45 -23.80 -16.45
CA ALA A 84 -29.55 -24.56 -17.68
C ALA A 84 -28.72 -25.86 -17.67
N GLY A 85 -27.95 -26.11 -16.61
CA GLY A 85 -27.06 -27.27 -16.45
C GLY A 85 -25.60 -26.89 -16.23
N PRO A 86 -24.74 -27.86 -15.87
CA PRO A 86 -23.31 -27.63 -15.67
C PRO A 86 -22.59 -27.39 -17.01
N GLN A 87 -21.68 -26.42 -17.02
CA GLN A 87 -20.77 -26.09 -18.12
C GLN A 87 -19.33 -26.21 -17.63
N THR A 88 -18.38 -26.49 -18.53
CA THR A 88 -16.96 -26.57 -18.20
C THR A 88 -16.16 -25.71 -19.16
N ARG A 89 -15.29 -24.86 -18.61
CA ARG A 89 -14.31 -24.08 -19.36
C ARG A 89 -12.91 -24.55 -18.96
N THR A 90 -11.97 -24.57 -19.90
CA THR A 90 -10.59 -24.98 -19.63
C THR A 90 -9.61 -23.88 -20.05
N ALA A 91 -8.59 -23.64 -19.24
CA ALA A 91 -7.51 -22.72 -19.56
C ALA A 91 -6.18 -23.25 -18.99
N THR A 92 -5.09 -23.02 -19.71
CA THR A 92 -3.75 -23.48 -19.29
C THR A 92 -3.04 -22.38 -18.52
N SER A 93 -2.37 -22.72 -17.43
CA SER A 93 -1.55 -21.78 -16.68
C SER A 93 -0.32 -21.35 -17.48
N ALA A 94 -0.16 -20.04 -17.68
CA ALA A 94 0.97 -19.43 -18.37
C ALA A 94 1.74 -18.54 -17.38
N ASP A 95 1.87 -17.24 -17.65
CA ASP A 95 2.72 -16.32 -16.90
C ASP A 95 2.49 -16.37 -15.38
N GLN A 96 3.58 -16.59 -14.64
CA GLN A 96 3.58 -16.76 -13.18
C GLN A 96 2.64 -17.86 -12.66
N GLY A 97 2.31 -18.85 -13.49
CA GLY A 97 1.44 -19.98 -13.15
C GLY A 97 -0.04 -19.63 -13.20
N ARG A 98 -0.44 -18.58 -13.92
CA ARG A 98 -1.83 -18.10 -13.95
C ARG A 98 -2.60 -18.61 -15.18
N ALA A 99 -3.78 -19.18 -14.95
CA ALA A 99 -4.80 -19.42 -15.95
C ALA A 99 -5.87 -18.31 -15.85
N VAL A 100 -6.34 -17.80 -16.98
CA VAL A 100 -7.31 -16.70 -17.04
C VAL A 100 -8.54 -17.15 -17.81
N PHE A 101 -9.71 -16.94 -17.23
CA PHE A 101 -11.01 -17.17 -17.84
C PHE A 101 -11.73 -15.82 -17.95
N SER A 102 -12.01 -15.36 -19.17
CA SER A 102 -12.72 -14.10 -19.45
C SER A 102 -14.05 -14.37 -20.16
N GLY A 103 -14.92 -13.35 -20.22
CA GLY A 103 -16.22 -13.44 -20.89
C GLY A 103 -17.22 -14.33 -20.15
N LEU A 104 -17.13 -14.41 -18.82
CA LEU A 104 -18.07 -15.19 -17.99
C LEU A 104 -19.31 -14.38 -17.58
N ASP A 105 -19.54 -13.21 -18.19
CA ASP A 105 -20.65 -12.31 -17.88
C ASP A 105 -22.02 -12.96 -18.09
N GLU A 106 -22.12 -13.89 -19.04
CA GLU A 106 -23.33 -14.68 -19.28
C GLU A 106 -23.67 -15.64 -18.11
N PHE A 107 -22.73 -15.86 -17.19
CA PHE A 107 -22.85 -16.76 -16.05
C PHE A 107 -22.95 -16.04 -14.70
N PHE A 108 -23.26 -14.74 -14.67
CA PHE A 108 -23.52 -14.06 -13.40
C PHE A 108 -24.66 -14.72 -12.61
N GLY A 109 -24.45 -14.88 -11.30
CA GLY A 109 -25.31 -15.65 -10.40
C GLY A 109 -25.08 -17.17 -10.43
N ALA A 110 -24.24 -17.70 -11.34
CA ALA A 110 -23.90 -19.11 -11.38
C ALA A 110 -22.83 -19.47 -10.33
N SER A 111 -22.88 -20.71 -9.84
CA SER A 111 -21.92 -21.23 -8.88
C SER A 111 -20.74 -21.88 -9.59
N VAL A 112 -19.51 -21.53 -9.21
CA VAL A 112 -18.28 -21.90 -9.92
C VAL A 112 -17.30 -22.64 -9.01
N VAL A 113 -16.61 -23.64 -9.57
CA VAL A 113 -15.51 -24.36 -8.91
C VAL A 113 -14.34 -24.54 -9.89
N ALA A 114 -13.13 -24.18 -9.46
CA ALA A 114 -11.90 -24.43 -10.21
C ALA A 114 -11.24 -25.76 -9.79
N LYS A 115 -10.69 -26.50 -10.75
CA LYS A 115 -9.95 -27.76 -10.56
C LYS A 115 -8.66 -27.73 -11.36
N ALA A 116 -7.59 -28.28 -10.79
CA ALA A 116 -6.32 -28.44 -11.50
C ALA A 116 -5.52 -29.60 -10.92
N THR A 117 -4.67 -30.24 -11.72
CA THR A 117 -3.69 -31.22 -11.21
C THR A 117 -2.30 -30.58 -11.21
N VAL A 118 -1.80 -30.22 -10.03
CA VAL A 118 -0.50 -29.56 -9.87
C VAL A 118 0.46 -30.54 -9.19
N ALA A 119 1.62 -30.79 -9.80
CA ALA A 119 2.62 -31.73 -9.28
C ALA A 119 2.07 -33.14 -8.94
N GLY A 120 1.06 -33.61 -9.69
CA GLY A 120 0.41 -34.90 -9.47
C GLY A 120 -0.70 -34.91 -8.40
N GLN A 121 -0.92 -33.79 -7.70
CA GLN A 121 -2.00 -33.63 -6.73
C GLN A 121 -3.22 -32.96 -7.39
N GLN A 122 -4.40 -33.56 -7.26
CA GLN A 122 -5.66 -32.92 -7.65
C GLN A 122 -6.06 -31.88 -6.61
N LEU A 123 -6.25 -30.65 -7.07
CA LEU A 123 -6.62 -29.49 -6.25
C LEU A 123 -7.97 -28.95 -6.72
N ARG A 124 -8.78 -28.51 -5.77
CA ARG A 124 -10.13 -28.01 -6.00
C ARG A 124 -10.38 -26.76 -5.15
N SER A 125 -11.01 -25.74 -5.74
CA SER A 125 -11.44 -24.57 -4.99
C SER A 125 -12.72 -24.81 -4.18
N GLN A 126 -12.99 -23.91 -3.24
CA GLN A 126 -14.33 -23.71 -2.71
C GLN A 126 -15.26 -23.21 -3.83
N SER A 127 -16.56 -23.40 -3.62
CA SER A 127 -17.59 -22.91 -4.53
C SER A 127 -17.85 -21.44 -4.29
N PHE A 128 -18.00 -20.65 -5.34
CA PHE A 128 -18.33 -19.22 -5.25
C PHE A 128 -19.30 -18.80 -6.35
N VAL A 129 -19.98 -17.68 -6.15
CA VAL A 129 -20.96 -17.16 -7.10
C VAL A 129 -20.33 -16.03 -7.90
N LEU A 130 -20.42 -16.11 -9.24
CA LEU A 130 -19.98 -15.01 -10.10
C LEU A 130 -20.92 -13.81 -9.95
N GLY A 131 -20.35 -12.62 -9.73
CA GLY A 131 -21.10 -11.39 -9.58
C GLY A 131 -20.65 -10.32 -10.59
N PRO A 132 -21.49 -9.30 -10.85
CA PRO A 132 -21.17 -8.22 -11.79
C PRO A 132 -20.25 -7.14 -11.20
N GLN A 133 -19.83 -7.27 -9.94
CA GLN A 133 -19.12 -6.23 -9.19
C GLN A 133 -17.61 -6.26 -9.37
N ALA A 134 -17.02 -7.46 -9.48
CA ALA A 134 -15.58 -7.66 -9.59
C ALA A 134 -15.26 -9.05 -10.15
N GLY A 135 -14.08 -9.21 -10.74
CA GLY A 135 -13.53 -10.53 -11.05
C GLY A 135 -13.08 -11.29 -9.79
N PHE A 136 -12.71 -12.56 -9.94
CA PHE A 136 -12.22 -13.40 -8.84
C PHE A 136 -10.78 -13.86 -9.08
N ALA A 137 -9.97 -13.83 -8.02
CA ALA A 137 -8.63 -14.39 -7.98
C ALA A 137 -8.60 -15.62 -7.05
N LEU A 138 -8.00 -16.72 -7.53
CA LEU A 138 -7.82 -17.98 -6.80
C LEU A 138 -6.36 -18.43 -6.82
N LEU A 139 -5.96 -19.17 -5.79
CA LEU A 139 -4.69 -19.90 -5.72
C LEU A 139 -4.97 -21.40 -5.64
N LEU A 140 -4.19 -22.23 -6.35
CA LEU A 140 -4.19 -23.70 -6.19
C LEU A 140 -2.74 -24.15 -5.97
N VAL A 141 -2.42 -24.52 -4.73
CA VAL A 141 -1.06 -24.85 -4.30
C VAL A 141 -0.92 -26.34 -3.98
N ALA A 142 0.01 -27.04 -4.62
CA ALA A 142 0.38 -28.42 -4.28
C ALA A 142 1.41 -28.42 -3.14
N THR A 143 1.28 -29.34 -2.19
CA THR A 143 2.20 -29.48 -1.05
C THR A 143 3.03 -30.75 -1.21
N SER A 144 4.35 -30.70 -0.98
CA SER A 144 5.20 -31.90 -1.01
C SER A 144 4.85 -32.84 0.16
N GLU A 145 4.51 -34.10 -0.14
CA GLU A 145 3.71 -35.07 0.63
C GLU A 145 4.00 -35.26 2.14
N GLY A 146 2.91 -35.49 2.90
CA GLY A 146 2.98 -36.08 4.25
C GLY A 146 1.77 -35.97 5.19
N ALA A 147 0.50 -35.88 4.75
CA ALA A 147 -0.64 -36.04 5.66
C ALA A 147 -1.85 -36.73 4.98
N ALA A 148 -2.23 -37.88 5.51
CA ALA A 148 -3.35 -38.70 5.04
C ALA A 148 -4.72 -38.01 5.23
N PRO A 149 -5.72 -38.36 4.41
CA PRO A 149 -7.04 -37.73 4.45
C PRO A 149 -7.82 -38.13 5.71
N ALA A 150 -8.32 -37.13 6.45
CA ALA A 150 -9.32 -37.35 7.48
C ALA A 150 -10.64 -37.77 6.83
N THR A 151 -10.90 -39.06 6.86
CA THR A 151 -12.22 -39.64 6.62
C THR A 151 -13.04 -39.47 7.91
N GLY A 152 -14.07 -38.62 7.86
CA GLY A 152 -15.14 -38.54 8.86
C GLY A 152 -16.47 -39.08 8.27
N PRO A 153 -17.32 -39.76 9.05
CA PRO A 153 -18.27 -40.74 8.53
C PRO A 153 -19.63 -40.15 8.12
N GLY A 154 -20.22 -40.76 7.09
CA GLY A 154 -21.67 -40.97 6.97
C GLY A 154 -22.50 -39.87 6.28
N GLN A 155 -22.82 -40.08 5.00
CA GLN A 155 -23.91 -39.39 4.31
C GLN A 155 -25.28 -39.65 4.97
N HIS A 156 -26.07 -38.59 5.16
CA HIS A 156 -27.53 -38.60 4.99
C HIS A 156 -27.93 -37.47 4.03
N PRO A 157 -28.96 -37.68 3.17
CA PRO A 157 -29.24 -36.83 2.02
C PRO A 157 -30.29 -35.75 2.33
N GLY A 158 -30.03 -34.53 1.84
CA GLY A 158 -31.06 -33.51 1.61
C GLY A 158 -31.31 -32.53 2.75
N ALA A 159 -30.62 -31.39 2.73
CA ALA A 159 -31.14 -30.06 3.06
C ALA A 159 -30.01 -29.03 2.86
N GLN A 160 -30.32 -27.95 2.15
CA GLN A 160 -29.42 -26.86 1.81
C GLN A 160 -29.34 -25.85 2.96
N PRO A 161 -28.14 -25.42 3.39
CA PRO A 161 -27.92 -24.04 3.83
C PRO A 161 -26.67 -23.46 3.11
N GLY A 162 -26.70 -22.22 2.62
CA GLY A 162 -26.57 -21.02 3.45
C GLY A 162 -25.08 -20.74 3.63
N GLY A 163 -24.52 -19.86 2.78
CA GLY A 163 -23.08 -19.61 2.68
C GLY A 163 -22.47 -19.16 4.01
N ALA A 164 -21.45 -19.88 4.43
CA ALA A 164 -20.59 -19.50 5.55
C ALA A 164 -19.33 -18.80 5.01
N ASP A 165 -19.01 -17.65 5.59
CA ASP A 165 -17.81 -16.86 5.33
C ASP A 165 -16.52 -17.64 5.68
N PRO A 166 -15.46 -17.60 4.85
CA PRO A 166 -14.19 -18.24 5.15
C PRO A 166 -13.22 -17.26 5.83
N HIS A 167 -13.49 -16.92 7.09
CA HIS A 167 -12.45 -16.48 8.04
C HIS A 167 -12.34 -17.49 9.16
N GLY A 168 -11.31 -18.34 9.09
CA GLY A 168 -10.95 -19.20 10.21
C GLY A 168 -10.45 -18.37 11.38
N GLY A 169 -11.27 -18.23 12.42
CA GLY A 169 -10.78 -18.28 13.81
C GLY A 169 -10.32 -16.99 14.48
N GLN A 170 -10.67 -15.81 13.99
CA GLN A 170 -10.76 -14.61 14.83
C GLN A 170 -12.06 -13.90 14.48
N GLY A 171 -13.07 -14.03 15.35
CA GLY A 171 -14.31 -13.28 15.23
C GLY A 171 -13.99 -11.79 15.16
N ALA A 172 -14.84 -11.01 14.46
CA ALA A 172 -14.75 -9.56 14.44
C ALA A 172 -14.39 -9.04 15.84
N VAL A 173 -13.33 -8.23 15.94
CA VAL A 173 -12.96 -7.63 17.24
C VAL A 173 -14.20 -6.89 17.73
N PRO A 174 -14.77 -7.28 18.89
CA PRO A 174 -16.07 -6.79 19.30
C PRO A 174 -15.96 -5.30 19.62
N VAL A 175 -16.58 -4.46 18.78
CA VAL A 175 -16.71 -3.03 19.03
C VAL A 175 -17.72 -2.84 20.16
N PRO A 176 -17.41 -2.04 21.20
CA PRO A 176 -18.35 -1.78 22.29
C PRO A 176 -19.71 -1.30 21.77
N GLY A 177 -20.78 -1.91 22.25
CA GLY A 177 -22.17 -1.61 21.88
C GLY A 177 -22.62 -2.18 20.53
N GLN A 178 -21.76 -2.80 19.72
CA GLN A 178 -22.15 -3.41 18.45
C GLN A 178 -22.50 -4.90 18.65
N PRO A 179 -23.69 -5.37 18.22
CA PRO A 179 -24.03 -6.79 18.25
C PRO A 179 -23.30 -7.56 17.15
N PHE A 180 -22.78 -8.73 17.48
CA PHE A 180 -22.14 -9.64 16.53
C PHE A 180 -22.67 -11.07 16.67
N PRO A 181 -22.77 -11.83 15.57
CA PRO A 181 -23.28 -13.18 15.59
C PRO A 181 -22.31 -14.14 16.30
N LEU A 182 -22.87 -15.16 16.95
CA LEU A 182 -22.15 -16.24 17.61
C LEU A 182 -22.54 -17.59 16.99
N ASP A 183 -21.62 -18.17 16.22
CA ASP A 183 -21.77 -19.50 15.66
C ASP A 183 -21.66 -20.59 16.75
N GLY A 184 -22.43 -21.67 16.59
CA GLY A 184 -22.39 -22.82 17.51
C GLY A 184 -23.18 -22.65 18.81
N ARG A 185 -23.99 -21.59 18.95
CA ARG A 185 -24.93 -21.39 20.05
C ARG A 185 -26.39 -21.49 19.58
N PRO A 186 -27.35 -21.87 20.46
CA PRO A 186 -28.76 -21.95 20.09
C PRO A 186 -29.29 -20.58 19.63
N ARG A 187 -30.11 -20.58 18.56
CA ARG A 187 -30.86 -19.39 18.12
C ARG A 187 -31.66 -18.81 19.29
N GLY A 188 -31.83 -17.48 19.30
CA GLY A 188 -32.53 -16.78 20.37
C GLY A 188 -31.71 -16.62 21.65
N THR A 189 -30.41 -16.91 21.61
CA THR A 189 -29.47 -16.60 22.70
C THR A 189 -28.83 -15.24 22.46
N LEU A 190 -28.86 -14.35 23.46
CA LEU A 190 -28.12 -13.09 23.49
C LEU A 190 -27.22 -13.06 24.72
N ILE A 191 -25.92 -12.86 24.51
CA ILE A 191 -24.93 -12.71 25.59
C ILE A 191 -24.48 -11.25 25.67
N VAL A 192 -24.60 -10.64 26.83
CA VAL A 192 -24.16 -9.27 27.09
C VAL A 192 -22.98 -9.30 28.05
N GLY A 193 -21.80 -8.86 27.61
CA GLY A 193 -20.61 -8.70 28.44
C GLY A 193 -20.48 -7.26 28.94
N ALA A 194 -20.21 -7.08 30.23
CA ALA A 194 -19.81 -5.80 30.84
C ALA A 194 -18.33 -5.87 31.21
N LEU A 195 -17.52 -4.94 30.68
CA LEU A 195 -16.07 -4.95 30.82
C LEU A 195 -15.54 -3.58 31.26
N ASP A 196 -14.60 -3.56 32.19
CA ASP A 196 -13.88 -2.36 32.58
C ASP A 196 -12.57 -2.25 31.82
N LEU A 197 -12.38 -1.14 31.11
CA LEU A 197 -11.19 -0.80 30.33
C LEU A 197 -10.42 0.37 30.95
N SER A 198 -10.83 0.91 32.10
CA SER A 198 -10.27 2.16 32.67
C SER A 198 -8.86 2.06 33.28
N ALA A 199 -8.03 1.09 32.87
CA ALA A 199 -6.69 0.87 33.43
C ALA A 199 -5.59 1.77 32.84
N SER A 200 -5.92 2.78 32.03
CA SER A 200 -4.95 3.76 31.51
C SER A 200 -4.59 4.87 32.51
N ASP A 201 -5.19 4.93 33.70
CA ASP A 201 -4.74 5.81 34.79
C ASP A 201 -3.78 5.06 35.74
N PRO A 202 -2.48 5.39 35.75
CA PRO A 202 -1.50 4.75 36.63
C PRO A 202 -1.71 4.99 38.13
N ASN A 203 -2.68 5.83 38.52
CA ASN A 203 -2.97 6.16 39.93
C ASN A 203 -4.23 5.50 40.51
N ALA A 204 -4.99 4.71 39.72
CA ALA A 204 -6.19 4.05 40.23
C ALA A 204 -5.85 2.78 41.05
N GLU A 205 -6.02 2.85 42.38
CA GLU A 205 -5.90 1.67 43.24
C GLU A 205 -7.05 0.66 42.96
N GLY A 206 -6.72 -0.45 42.29
CA GLY A 206 -7.58 -1.64 42.19
C GLY A 206 -8.36 -1.86 40.88
N GLY A 207 -8.19 -1.02 39.86
CA GLY A 207 -8.85 -1.17 38.55
C GLY A 207 -8.01 -1.98 37.55
N GLY A 208 -8.10 -3.31 37.58
CA GLY A 208 -7.57 -4.13 36.49
C GLY A 208 -8.54 -4.14 35.30
N ILE A 209 -8.03 -4.18 34.07
CA ILE A 209 -8.85 -4.51 32.89
C ILE A 209 -9.55 -5.85 33.18
N GLY A 210 -10.88 -5.86 33.23
CA GLY A 210 -11.58 -7.03 33.74
C GLY A 210 -13.10 -6.94 33.69
N PRO A 211 -13.78 -8.09 33.83
CA PRO A 211 -15.24 -8.15 33.79
C PRO A 211 -15.89 -7.39 34.95
N ILE A 212 -17.04 -6.76 34.71
CA ILE A 212 -17.83 -6.08 35.73
C ILE A 212 -19.02 -6.98 36.13
N ALA A 213 -18.93 -7.55 37.34
CA ALA A 213 -20.00 -8.36 37.92
C ALA A 213 -21.09 -7.48 38.56
N ASP A 214 -22.26 -8.09 38.83
CA ASP A 214 -23.37 -7.46 39.54
C ASP A 214 -23.95 -6.21 38.86
N VAL A 215 -23.79 -6.10 37.53
CA VAL A 215 -24.34 -5.01 36.71
C VAL A 215 -25.72 -5.40 36.20
N GLU A 216 -26.70 -4.51 36.39
CA GLU A 216 -28.03 -4.67 35.81
C GLU A 216 -28.01 -4.34 34.30
N VAL A 217 -28.43 -5.31 33.50
CA VAL A 217 -28.53 -5.26 32.04
C VAL A 217 -30.01 -5.32 31.67
N THR A 218 -30.50 -4.26 31.03
CA THR A 218 -31.87 -4.13 30.54
C THR A 218 -31.92 -4.35 29.03
N LEU A 219 -32.68 -5.33 28.58
CA LEU A 219 -33.03 -5.56 27.19
C LEU A 219 -34.41 -4.97 26.93
N THR A 220 -34.52 -4.11 25.91
CA THR A 220 -35.79 -3.58 25.40
C THR A 220 -36.00 -4.02 23.96
N ALA A 221 -37.09 -4.73 23.70
CA ALA A 221 -37.50 -5.16 22.36
C ALA A 221 -38.77 -4.40 21.93
N THR A 222 -38.71 -3.70 20.79
CA THR A 222 -39.80 -2.87 20.28
C THR A 222 -40.30 -3.39 18.94
N VAL A 223 -41.62 -3.43 18.76
CA VAL A 223 -42.27 -3.76 17.48
C VAL A 223 -43.21 -2.62 17.12
N GLU A 224 -43.27 -2.25 15.85
CA GLU A 224 -44.13 -1.17 15.38
C GLU A 224 -45.60 -1.45 15.75
N GLY A 225 -46.19 -0.57 16.56
CA GLY A 225 -47.59 -0.68 17.01
C GLY A 225 -47.85 -1.57 18.23
N ALA A 226 -46.81 -2.11 18.89
CA ALA A 226 -46.94 -2.89 20.13
C ALA A 226 -46.23 -2.21 21.32
N GLU A 227 -46.64 -2.56 22.54
CA GLU A 227 -45.90 -2.14 23.75
C GLU A 227 -44.51 -2.81 23.81
N PRO A 228 -43.46 -2.09 24.25
CA PRO A 228 -42.12 -2.64 24.30
C PRO A 228 -42.01 -3.73 25.37
N ILE A 229 -41.32 -4.81 25.02
CA ILE A 229 -41.01 -5.91 25.93
C ILE A 229 -39.68 -5.60 26.61
N VAL A 230 -39.67 -5.56 27.94
CA VAL A 230 -38.48 -5.25 28.74
C VAL A 230 -38.08 -6.44 29.59
N GLU A 231 -36.83 -6.86 29.49
CA GLU A 231 -36.24 -7.93 30.30
C GLU A 231 -35.00 -7.42 31.02
N VAL A 232 -34.80 -7.84 32.26
CA VAL A 232 -33.67 -7.39 33.09
C VAL A 232 -32.93 -8.60 33.64
N LEU A 233 -31.61 -8.60 33.50
CA LEU A 233 -30.72 -9.61 34.05
C LEU A 233 -29.49 -8.95 34.67
N THR A 234 -28.88 -9.60 35.66
CA THR A 234 -27.65 -9.12 36.30
C THR A 234 -26.44 -9.90 35.76
N THR A 235 -25.32 -9.23 35.52
CA THR A 235 -24.08 -9.90 35.09
C THR A 235 -23.50 -10.78 36.20
N GLY A 236 -23.05 -11.98 35.83
CA GLY A 236 -22.35 -12.89 36.75
C GLY A 236 -20.89 -12.47 37.03
N PRO A 237 -20.12 -13.29 37.77
CA PRO A 237 -18.71 -12.99 38.12
C PRO A 237 -17.77 -12.85 36.90
N GLU A 238 -18.15 -13.42 35.76
CA GLU A 238 -17.44 -13.28 34.47
C GLU A 238 -17.87 -12.02 33.69
N GLY A 239 -18.69 -11.16 34.30
CA GLY A 239 -19.23 -9.94 33.70
C GLY A 239 -20.21 -10.22 32.56
N ARG A 240 -20.93 -11.35 32.58
CA ARG A 240 -21.86 -11.74 31.50
C ARG A 240 -23.28 -11.90 31.99
N ALA A 241 -24.24 -11.38 31.23
CA ALA A 241 -25.67 -11.67 31.34
C ALA A 241 -26.12 -12.42 30.07
N MET A 242 -26.96 -13.44 30.21
CA MET A 242 -27.38 -14.29 29.09
C MET A 242 -28.90 -14.40 29.03
N PHE A 243 -29.49 -13.91 27.94
CA PHE A 243 -30.91 -14.03 27.63
C PHE A 243 -31.10 -15.22 26.68
N GLU A 244 -31.96 -16.16 27.05
CA GLU A 244 -32.21 -17.39 26.26
C GLU A 244 -33.65 -17.42 25.71
N GLY A 245 -33.85 -18.14 24.61
CA GLY A 245 -35.17 -18.34 24.01
C GLY A 245 -35.85 -17.05 23.51
N LEU A 246 -35.09 -16.01 23.19
CA LEU A 246 -35.64 -14.74 22.70
C LEU A 246 -36.37 -14.90 21.37
N ASP A 247 -35.98 -15.87 20.54
CA ASP A 247 -36.64 -16.24 19.29
C ASP A 247 -38.08 -16.75 19.48
N THR A 248 -38.40 -17.28 20.66
CA THR A 248 -39.76 -17.74 21.00
C THR A 248 -40.57 -16.71 21.78
N ARG A 249 -39.88 -15.76 22.45
CA ARG A 249 -40.50 -14.79 23.37
C ARG A 249 -40.67 -13.41 22.75
N LEU A 250 -39.85 -13.06 21.77
CA LEU A 250 -39.95 -11.81 21.03
C LEU A 250 -40.65 -12.02 19.69
N PRO A 251 -41.49 -11.08 19.24
CA PRO A 251 -42.07 -11.13 17.91
C PRO A 251 -40.99 -11.05 16.82
N GLU A 252 -41.24 -11.68 15.68
CA GLU A 252 -40.35 -11.59 14.52
C GLU A 252 -40.20 -10.14 14.05
N GLY A 253 -38.97 -9.71 13.78
CA GLY A 253 -38.65 -8.33 13.40
C GLY A 253 -38.58 -7.32 14.54
N ALA A 254 -38.69 -7.75 15.81
CA ALA A 254 -38.51 -6.86 16.96
C ALA A 254 -37.12 -6.21 16.98
N GLN A 255 -37.09 -4.89 17.17
CA GLN A 255 -35.88 -4.09 17.34
C GLN A 255 -35.43 -4.18 18.79
N ILE A 256 -34.26 -4.77 19.01
CA ILE A 256 -33.67 -5.01 20.33
C ILE A 256 -32.59 -3.98 20.60
N VAL A 257 -32.63 -3.44 21.81
CA VAL A 257 -31.61 -2.57 22.39
C VAL A 257 -31.27 -3.11 23.77
N VAL A 258 -29.99 -3.12 24.12
CA VAL A 258 -29.51 -3.45 25.46
C VAL A 258 -28.87 -2.24 26.11
N GLU A 259 -29.19 -2.00 27.37
CA GLU A 259 -28.66 -0.91 28.19
C GLU A 259 -28.13 -1.43 29.52
N ALA A 260 -27.02 -0.89 30.01
CA ALA A 260 -26.49 -1.20 31.34
C ALA A 260 -25.77 0.00 31.96
N VAL A 261 -25.93 0.19 33.27
CA VAL A 261 -25.22 1.25 34.01
C VAL A 261 -23.95 0.66 34.61
N LEU A 262 -22.79 0.98 34.03
CA LEU A 262 -21.50 0.36 34.38
C LEU A 262 -20.75 1.07 35.52
N GLU A 263 -21.23 2.25 35.92
CA GLU A 263 -20.69 3.08 37.01
C GLU A 263 -21.80 3.40 38.02
N PRO A 264 -21.51 3.38 39.33
CA PRO A 264 -22.45 3.91 40.31
C PRO A 264 -22.78 5.37 39.96
N GLU A 265 -24.06 5.65 39.67
CA GLU A 265 -24.57 6.97 39.23
C GLU A 265 -24.16 7.45 37.83
N GLY A 266 -23.53 6.59 37.01
CA GLY A 266 -23.17 6.89 35.63
C GLY A 266 -24.34 6.83 34.62
N ALA A 267 -24.13 7.38 33.42
CA ALA A 267 -25.09 7.24 32.33
C ALA A 267 -25.13 5.78 31.81
N PRO A 268 -26.31 5.25 31.43
CA PRO A 268 -26.41 3.91 30.86
C PRO A 268 -25.66 3.83 29.53
N GLN A 269 -24.82 2.81 29.38
CA GLN A 269 -24.23 2.44 28.10
C GLN A 269 -25.24 1.64 27.30
N ARG A 270 -25.41 1.97 26.02
CA ARG A 270 -26.46 1.44 25.15
C ARG A 270 -25.88 0.79 23.91
N SER A 271 -26.44 -0.35 23.51
CA SER A 271 -26.11 -1.01 22.25
C SER A 271 -26.73 -0.30 21.03
N GLN A 272 -26.21 -0.57 19.85
CA GLN A 272 -26.93 -0.32 18.61
C GLN A 272 -28.24 -1.15 18.58
N SER A 273 -29.26 -0.65 17.87
CA SER A 273 -30.49 -1.40 17.64
C SER A 273 -30.25 -2.51 16.63
N PHE A 274 -30.79 -3.70 16.88
CA PHE A 274 -30.66 -4.84 15.96
C PHE A 274 -31.88 -5.76 16.02
N THR A 275 -31.98 -6.66 15.06
CA THR A 275 -33.00 -7.72 15.04
C THR A 275 -32.33 -9.08 15.21
N LEU A 276 -33.03 -10.05 15.80
CA LEU A 276 -32.52 -11.42 15.89
C LEU A 276 -32.53 -12.08 14.51
N GLY A 277 -31.35 -12.47 14.03
CA GLY A 277 -31.19 -13.34 12.88
C GLY A 277 -31.37 -14.83 13.22
N ASP A 278 -30.78 -15.67 12.36
CA ASP A 278 -30.83 -17.13 12.48
C ASP A 278 -29.80 -17.72 13.45
N THR A 279 -28.92 -16.88 14.02
CA THR A 279 -27.85 -17.25 14.94
C THR A 279 -28.03 -16.61 16.32
N ALA A 280 -27.20 -17.02 17.29
CA ALA A 280 -27.09 -16.31 18.56
C ALA A 280 -26.31 -15.00 18.39
N TYR A 281 -26.43 -14.08 19.34
CA TYR A 281 -25.72 -12.80 19.31
C TYR A 281 -24.93 -12.58 20.61
N ALA A 282 -23.87 -11.78 20.51
CA ALA A 282 -23.20 -11.18 21.66
C ALA A 282 -23.03 -9.68 21.49
N ILE A 283 -23.00 -8.98 22.62
CA ILE A 283 -22.75 -7.54 22.75
C ILE A 283 -21.77 -7.34 23.91
N VAL A 284 -20.81 -6.42 23.76
CA VAL A 284 -19.93 -6.00 24.86
C VAL A 284 -20.20 -4.53 25.18
N LEU A 285 -20.45 -4.20 26.44
CA LEU A 285 -20.57 -2.84 26.96
C LEU A 285 -19.34 -2.56 27.84
N THR A 286 -18.70 -1.41 27.65
CA THR A 286 -17.42 -1.10 28.31
C THR A 286 -17.47 0.17 29.16
N ARG A 287 -16.77 0.16 30.30
CA ARG A 287 -16.46 1.33 31.13
C ARG A 287 -15.01 1.78 30.88
N GLY A 288 -14.73 3.09 31.00
CA GLY A 288 -13.40 3.66 30.74
C GLY A 288 -13.23 4.12 29.30
N ALA A 289 -12.44 5.17 29.09
CA ALA A 289 -12.23 5.80 27.78
C ALA A 289 -11.46 4.88 26.84
N VAL A 290 -12.15 3.94 26.19
CA VAL A 290 -12.12 4.00 24.73
C VAL A 290 -12.86 5.29 24.46
N ALA A 291 -12.25 6.26 23.76
CA ALA A 291 -13.04 7.30 23.15
C ALA A 291 -14.26 6.58 22.59
N GLN A 292 -15.45 6.88 23.12
CA GLN A 292 -16.63 6.72 22.31
C GLN A 292 -16.17 7.42 21.05
N GLN A 293 -15.96 6.65 19.98
CA GLN A 293 -16.21 7.17 18.66
C GLN A 293 -17.66 7.65 18.80
N GLN A 294 -17.83 8.86 19.33
CA GLN A 294 -18.87 9.79 18.94
C GLN A 294 -18.93 9.54 17.46
N PRO A 295 -20.01 8.91 16.99
CA PRO A 295 -20.03 8.18 15.73
C PRO A 295 -19.27 9.02 14.76
N ALA A 296 -18.02 8.60 14.42
CA ALA A 296 -17.02 9.47 13.83
C ALA A 296 -17.75 10.21 12.74
N GLN A 297 -18.05 11.51 12.96
CA GLN A 297 -19.21 12.20 12.36
C GLN A 297 -19.45 11.54 11.04
N GLN A 298 -20.44 10.62 10.96
CA GLN A 298 -20.61 9.77 9.78
C GLN A 298 -20.42 10.74 8.61
N PRO A 299 -19.43 10.53 7.72
CA PRO A 299 -19.16 11.49 6.65
C PRO A 299 -20.54 11.79 6.07
N PRO A 300 -20.97 13.07 6.13
CA PRO A 300 -22.36 13.49 6.26
C PRO A 300 -23.18 12.53 5.43
N SER A 301 -23.95 11.69 6.11
CA SER A 301 -24.68 10.54 5.54
C SER A 301 -24.96 10.85 4.08
N GLN A 302 -24.28 10.12 3.16
CA GLN A 302 -24.42 10.33 1.70
C GLN A 302 -25.86 10.75 1.46
N PRO A 303 -26.15 11.93 0.88
CA PRO A 303 -27.52 12.40 0.78
C PRO A 303 -28.36 11.25 0.24
N GLN A 304 -29.18 10.69 1.14
CA GLN A 304 -29.86 9.42 0.92
C GLN A 304 -30.71 9.62 -0.32
N GLY A 305 -30.31 9.00 -1.44
CA GLY A 305 -31.10 9.03 -2.67
C GLY A 305 -30.40 9.43 -3.98
N ARG A 306 -29.10 9.74 -4.03
CA ARG A 306 -28.44 9.94 -5.34
C ARG A 306 -28.22 8.59 -6.04
N LEU A 307 -28.70 8.47 -7.27
CA LEU A 307 -28.50 7.25 -8.06
C LEU A 307 -26.99 7.06 -8.34
N GLN A 308 -26.42 5.88 -8.08
CA GLN A 308 -25.05 5.65 -8.53
C GLN A 308 -25.05 5.52 -10.06
N LEU A 309 -24.27 6.38 -10.73
CA LEU A 309 -24.22 6.36 -12.20
C LEU A 309 -23.29 5.22 -12.64
N PRO A 310 -23.73 4.38 -13.58
CA PRO A 310 -22.85 3.41 -14.22
C PRO A 310 -21.76 4.14 -15.02
N GLY A 311 -20.56 3.57 -15.04
CA GLY A 311 -19.49 4.04 -15.91
C GLY A 311 -19.80 3.87 -17.42
N PRO A 312 -18.87 4.30 -18.29
CA PRO A 312 -18.92 4.01 -19.72
C PRO A 312 -19.14 2.52 -19.97
N ARG A 313 -20.07 2.18 -20.86
CA ARG A 313 -20.38 0.78 -21.20
C ARG A 313 -20.87 0.65 -22.63
N VAL A 314 -20.88 -0.57 -23.13
CA VAL A 314 -21.36 -0.90 -24.48
C VAL A 314 -22.88 -0.73 -24.57
N ASP A 315 -23.35 -0.15 -25.67
CA ASP A 315 -24.77 -0.04 -26.02
C ASP A 315 -25.00 -0.56 -27.44
N LYS A 316 -25.52 -1.79 -27.54
CA LYS A 316 -25.80 -2.47 -28.82
C LYS A 316 -26.95 -1.85 -29.62
N THR A 317 -27.65 -0.85 -29.07
CA THR A 317 -28.66 -0.08 -29.80
C THR A 317 -28.07 1.04 -30.64
N LEU A 318 -26.76 1.28 -30.51
CA LEU A 318 -26.00 2.29 -31.22
C LEU A 318 -25.09 1.63 -32.25
N ASP A 319 -24.88 2.32 -33.37
CA ASP A 319 -23.94 1.90 -34.40
C ASP A 319 -22.48 2.09 -33.90
N PRO A 320 -21.52 1.29 -34.40
CA PRO A 320 -20.10 1.52 -34.12
C PRO A 320 -19.68 2.97 -34.41
N GLY A 321 -18.89 3.55 -33.51
CA GLY A 321 -18.46 4.94 -33.60
C GLY A 321 -19.49 5.96 -33.10
N GLN A 322 -20.59 5.51 -32.50
CA GLN A 322 -21.55 6.37 -31.81
C GLN A 322 -21.36 6.33 -30.29
N VAL A 323 -21.42 7.50 -29.66
CA VAL A 323 -21.42 7.63 -28.19
C VAL A 323 -22.67 8.38 -27.74
N ARG A 324 -23.53 7.71 -26.98
CA ARG A 324 -24.69 8.32 -26.32
C ARG A 324 -24.28 8.83 -24.95
N VAL A 325 -24.34 10.14 -24.74
CA VAL A 325 -23.97 10.79 -23.49
C VAL A 325 -25.21 11.34 -22.80
N PHE A 326 -25.37 11.04 -21.52
CA PHE A 326 -26.37 11.64 -20.63
C PHE A 326 -25.69 12.54 -19.60
N ILE A 327 -26.12 13.79 -19.51
CA ILE A 327 -25.66 14.74 -18.49
C ILE A 327 -26.79 15.04 -17.52
N VAL A 328 -26.53 14.82 -16.24
CA VAL A 328 -27.47 15.10 -15.14
C VAL A 328 -26.83 16.01 -14.09
N ASP A 329 -27.65 16.80 -13.40
CA ASP A 329 -27.21 17.65 -12.30
C ASP A 329 -27.09 16.88 -10.96
N ALA A 330 -26.76 17.61 -9.89
CA ALA A 330 -26.67 17.07 -8.53
C ALA A 330 -27.94 16.35 -8.02
N PHE A 331 -29.10 16.62 -8.63
CA PHE A 331 -30.41 16.09 -8.27
C PHE A 331 -30.95 15.13 -9.33
N ASP A 332 -30.09 14.57 -10.17
CA ASP A 332 -30.42 13.63 -11.23
C ASP A 332 -31.37 14.19 -12.30
N ARG A 333 -31.42 15.53 -12.44
CA ARG A 333 -32.22 16.20 -13.48
C ARG A 333 -31.38 16.38 -14.74
N PRO A 334 -31.97 16.20 -15.94
CA PRO A 334 -31.24 16.35 -17.19
C PRO A 334 -30.75 17.79 -17.39
N VAL A 335 -29.53 17.94 -17.89
CA VAL A 335 -28.92 19.25 -18.20
C VAL A 335 -28.94 19.49 -19.70
N ALA A 336 -29.84 20.35 -20.14
CA ALA A 336 -30.03 20.67 -21.56
C ALA A 336 -29.02 21.70 -22.10
N GLY A 337 -28.73 21.63 -23.40
CA GLY A 337 -27.87 22.58 -24.11
C GLY A 337 -26.38 22.52 -23.74
N GLN A 338 -25.97 21.55 -22.93
CA GLN A 338 -24.61 21.39 -22.45
C GLN A 338 -23.71 20.94 -23.60
N ALA A 339 -22.59 21.65 -23.81
CA ALA A 339 -21.58 21.23 -24.77
C ALA A 339 -20.81 20.03 -24.23
N VAL A 340 -20.74 18.97 -25.03
CA VAL A 340 -20.06 17.72 -24.73
C VAL A 340 -18.98 17.48 -25.77
N VAL A 341 -17.80 17.04 -25.31
CA VAL A 341 -16.67 16.67 -26.17
C VAL A 341 -16.31 15.21 -25.90
N VAL A 342 -16.23 14.38 -26.94
CA VAL A 342 -15.58 13.07 -26.88
C VAL A 342 -14.17 13.27 -27.41
N HIS A 343 -13.19 13.19 -26.51
CA HIS A 343 -11.77 13.21 -26.84
C HIS A 343 -11.30 11.77 -26.96
N SER A 344 -10.71 11.39 -28.10
CA SER A 344 -10.11 10.08 -28.31
C SER A 344 -8.63 10.27 -28.61
N SER A 345 -7.78 9.46 -27.99
CA SER A 345 -6.32 9.59 -28.12
C SER A 345 -5.62 8.24 -28.04
N GLU A 346 -4.57 8.08 -28.84
CA GLU A 346 -3.63 6.97 -28.74
C GLU A 346 -2.39 7.36 -27.92
N ALA A 347 -1.69 6.36 -27.38
CA ALA A 347 -0.41 6.56 -26.72
C ALA A 347 0.69 7.14 -27.64
N THR A 348 0.55 6.94 -28.96
CA THR A 348 1.47 7.39 -30.01
C THR A 348 1.33 8.88 -30.35
N GLY A 349 0.26 9.53 -29.88
CA GLY A 349 0.01 10.97 -30.01
C GLY A 349 -1.10 11.37 -30.98
N ASP A 350 -1.68 10.43 -31.73
CA ASP A 350 -2.86 10.73 -32.56
C ASP A 350 -4.08 10.98 -31.66
N SER A 351 -4.86 12.02 -32.00
CA SER A 351 -6.07 12.37 -31.25
C SER A 351 -7.16 12.98 -32.11
N ALA A 352 -8.41 12.76 -31.69
CA ALA A 352 -9.60 13.27 -32.35
C ALA A 352 -10.59 13.82 -31.32
N ASN A 353 -11.23 14.94 -31.67
CA ASN A 353 -12.31 15.52 -30.88
C ASN A 353 -13.62 15.50 -31.67
N ARG A 354 -14.67 14.93 -31.07
CA ARG A 354 -16.05 15.04 -31.54
C ARG A 354 -16.86 15.83 -30.54
N THR A 355 -17.79 16.65 -31.02
CA THR A 355 -18.55 17.54 -30.15
C THR A 355 -20.04 17.45 -30.43
N GLY A 356 -20.82 17.68 -29.39
CA GLY A 356 -22.28 17.68 -29.45
C GLY A 356 -22.87 18.59 -28.38
N ARG A 357 -24.19 18.80 -28.44
CA ARG A 357 -24.94 19.49 -27.39
C ARG A 357 -26.11 18.63 -26.94
N THR A 358 -26.33 18.59 -25.63
CA THR A 358 -27.47 17.86 -25.06
C THR A 358 -28.81 18.50 -25.43
N ASP A 359 -29.80 17.65 -25.64
CA ASP A 359 -31.20 18.03 -25.86
C ASP A 359 -31.94 18.35 -24.53
N GLU A 360 -33.26 18.56 -24.59
CA GLU A 360 -34.09 18.80 -23.39
C GLU A 360 -34.06 17.64 -22.38
N GLY A 361 -33.76 16.42 -22.84
CA GLY A 361 -33.58 15.24 -22.01
C GLY A 361 -32.16 15.09 -21.46
N GLY A 362 -31.28 16.08 -21.65
CA GLY A 362 -29.89 16.02 -21.20
C GLY A 362 -29.05 15.01 -21.97
N MET A 363 -29.49 14.61 -23.16
CA MET A 363 -28.89 13.54 -23.95
C MET A 363 -28.31 14.06 -25.26
N VAL A 364 -27.20 13.49 -25.69
CA VAL A 364 -26.65 13.68 -27.04
C VAL A 364 -26.08 12.39 -27.57
N VAL A 365 -26.30 12.09 -28.85
CA VAL A 365 -25.57 11.06 -29.57
C VAL A 365 -24.50 11.76 -30.42
N ILE A 366 -23.24 11.36 -30.23
CA ILE A 366 -22.09 11.90 -30.95
C ILE A 366 -21.63 10.81 -31.92
N ASP A 367 -21.65 11.14 -33.21
CA ASP A 367 -21.24 10.25 -34.30
C ASP A 367 -19.75 10.40 -34.65
N GLU A 368 -19.27 9.48 -35.49
CA GLU A 368 -17.91 9.49 -36.06
C GLU A 368 -16.79 9.50 -35.02
N VAL A 369 -17.03 8.92 -33.83
CA VAL A 369 -15.98 8.67 -32.84
C VAL A 369 -15.09 7.54 -33.38
N PRO A 370 -13.76 7.70 -33.42
CA PRO A 370 -12.87 6.67 -33.95
C PRO A 370 -13.04 5.33 -33.23
N VAL A 371 -13.02 4.26 -34.01
CA VAL A 371 -13.11 2.87 -33.55
C VAL A 371 -11.83 2.20 -33.99
N GLU A 372 -10.74 2.53 -33.28
CA GLU A 372 -9.40 2.04 -33.56
C GLU A 372 -8.88 1.26 -32.35
N VAL A 373 -8.18 0.15 -32.62
CA VAL A 373 -7.54 -0.66 -31.58
C VAL A 373 -6.48 0.20 -30.90
N ASP A 374 -6.41 0.15 -29.56
CA ASP A 374 -5.51 0.95 -28.71
C ASP A 374 -5.85 2.45 -28.58
N MET A 375 -6.98 2.93 -29.13
CA MET A 375 -7.46 4.29 -28.89
C MET A 375 -8.40 4.36 -27.69
N LEU A 376 -8.09 5.23 -26.73
CA LEU A 376 -8.93 5.48 -25.55
C LEU A 376 -9.75 6.76 -25.74
N SER A 377 -11.04 6.66 -25.48
CA SER A 377 -11.99 7.77 -25.50
C SER A 377 -12.34 8.25 -24.08
N GLN A 378 -12.64 9.54 -23.97
CA GLN A 378 -13.08 10.20 -22.76
C GLN A 378 -14.14 11.25 -23.09
N VAL A 379 -15.24 11.25 -22.34
CA VAL A 379 -16.24 12.33 -22.41
C VAL A 379 -15.79 13.46 -21.49
N ARG A 380 -15.76 14.69 -22.02
CA ARG A 380 -15.41 15.92 -21.29
C ARG A 380 -16.50 16.96 -21.44
N VAL A 381 -16.79 17.65 -20.35
CA VAL A 381 -17.84 18.67 -20.24
C VAL A 381 -17.33 19.82 -19.39
N VAL A 382 -17.60 21.07 -19.80
CA VAL A 382 -17.39 22.23 -18.92
C VAL A 382 -18.75 22.74 -18.47
N TYR A 383 -19.06 22.61 -17.18
CA TYR A 383 -20.33 23.02 -16.60
C TYR A 383 -20.09 24.18 -15.63
N GLU A 384 -20.72 25.33 -15.90
CA GLU A 384 -20.52 26.58 -15.14
C GLU A 384 -19.03 26.95 -14.92
N GLY A 385 -18.16 26.62 -15.90
CA GLY A 385 -16.71 26.90 -15.84
C GLY A 385 -15.85 25.81 -15.20
N ALA A 386 -16.48 24.75 -14.69
CA ALA A 386 -15.82 23.62 -14.05
C ALA A 386 -15.70 22.41 -15.00
N PRO A 387 -14.50 21.81 -15.15
CA PRO A 387 -14.27 20.72 -16.09
C PRO A 387 -14.62 19.35 -15.47
N TYR A 388 -15.54 18.63 -16.07
CA TYR A 388 -15.92 17.26 -15.71
C TYR A 388 -15.50 16.29 -16.80
N SER A 389 -15.12 15.07 -16.41
CA SER A 389 -14.79 14.03 -17.38
C SER A 389 -15.17 12.64 -16.90
N SER A 390 -15.46 11.76 -17.86
CA SER A 390 -15.66 10.33 -17.58
C SER A 390 -14.33 9.63 -17.31
N THR A 391 -14.41 8.39 -16.84
CA THR A 391 -13.29 7.44 -16.99
C THR A 391 -12.99 7.21 -18.47
N LEU A 392 -11.75 6.79 -18.76
CA LEU A 392 -11.35 6.35 -20.09
C LEU A 392 -12.09 5.06 -20.46
N PHE A 393 -12.37 4.89 -21.75
CA PHE A 393 -12.99 3.67 -22.28
C PHE A 393 -12.56 3.43 -23.73
N GLU A 394 -12.52 2.17 -24.13
CA GLU A 394 -12.32 1.77 -25.53
C GLU A 394 -13.64 1.81 -26.30
N MET A 395 -13.60 2.24 -27.55
CA MET A 395 -14.78 2.21 -28.42
C MET A 395 -15.05 0.79 -28.91
N PRO A 396 -16.28 0.25 -28.77
CA PRO A 396 -16.59 -1.09 -29.24
C PRO A 396 -16.57 -1.17 -30.77
N GLU A 397 -16.05 -2.28 -31.32
CA GLU A 397 -15.97 -2.48 -32.78
C GLU A 397 -17.33 -2.78 -33.42
N ASP A 398 -18.24 -3.40 -32.67
CA ASP A 398 -19.53 -3.92 -33.15
C ASP A 398 -20.75 -3.18 -32.56
N ALA A 399 -20.53 -2.14 -31.76
CA ALA A 399 -21.57 -1.36 -31.10
C ALA A 399 -21.10 0.06 -30.72
N GLY A 400 -22.02 0.93 -30.34
CA GLY A 400 -21.67 2.21 -29.71
C GLY A 400 -21.45 2.10 -28.20
N ALA A 401 -21.12 3.24 -27.59
CA ALA A 401 -20.95 3.36 -26.14
C ALA A 401 -22.01 4.28 -25.53
N ILE A 402 -22.38 4.02 -24.27
CA ILE A 402 -23.21 4.90 -23.46
C ILE A 402 -22.42 5.39 -22.25
N VAL A 403 -22.44 6.70 -22.02
CA VAL A 403 -21.75 7.37 -20.92
C VAL A 403 -22.74 8.24 -20.16
N MET A 404 -22.75 8.12 -18.84
CA MET A 404 -23.55 8.98 -17.96
C MET A 404 -22.61 9.79 -17.10
N LEU A 405 -22.79 11.12 -17.06
CA LEU A 405 -21.95 12.02 -16.29
C LEU A 405 -22.84 12.92 -15.42
N ARG A 406 -22.50 12.98 -14.13
CA ARG A 406 -23.10 13.95 -13.21
C ARG A 406 -22.22 15.19 -13.18
N VAL A 407 -22.84 16.36 -13.27
CA VAL A 407 -22.17 17.64 -13.12
C VAL A 407 -22.75 18.38 -11.92
N PHE A 408 -21.89 19.06 -11.19
CA PHE A 408 -22.27 19.84 -10.01
C PHE A 408 -22.03 21.32 -10.27
N ARG A 409 -22.84 22.18 -9.67
CA ARG A 409 -22.50 23.60 -9.63
C ARG A 409 -21.17 23.76 -8.87
N PRO A 410 -20.20 24.51 -9.39
CA PRO A 410 -18.95 24.73 -8.69
C PRO A 410 -19.10 25.76 -7.58
N THR A 411 -18.38 25.55 -6.48
CA THR A 411 -18.18 26.51 -5.40
C THR A 411 -16.69 26.71 -5.15
N GLY A 412 -16.25 27.97 -5.13
CA GLY A 412 -14.88 28.32 -4.75
C GLY A 412 -14.69 28.49 -3.24
N ASP A 413 -15.71 28.16 -2.44
CA ASP A 413 -15.66 28.30 -0.99
C ASP A 413 -14.95 27.09 -0.34
N ARG A 414 -13.66 27.26 -0.01
CA ARG A 414 -12.87 26.23 0.67
C ARG A 414 -13.40 25.84 2.05
N THR A 415 -14.26 26.64 2.70
CA THR A 415 -14.88 26.23 3.98
C THR A 415 -15.97 25.19 3.83
N ARG A 416 -16.34 24.84 2.60
CA ARG A 416 -17.15 23.65 2.28
C ARG A 416 -16.32 22.38 2.22
N VAL A 417 -15.00 22.50 2.26
CA VAL A 417 -14.08 21.36 2.19
C VAL A 417 -13.61 21.03 3.59
N ARG A 418 -13.63 19.74 3.93
CA ARG A 418 -13.07 19.20 5.17
C ARG A 418 -12.13 18.06 4.80
N SER A 419 -11.00 17.97 5.48
CA SER A 419 -10.01 16.95 5.18
C SER A 419 -9.33 16.37 6.41
N ALA A 420 -9.03 15.08 6.35
CA ALA A 420 -8.09 14.42 7.24
C ALA A 420 -6.76 14.26 6.51
N LEU A 421 -5.65 14.64 7.14
CA LEU A 421 -4.31 14.57 6.57
C LEU A 421 -3.46 13.56 7.32
N GLN A 422 -2.90 12.57 6.62
CA GLN A 422 -1.82 11.73 7.14
C GLN A 422 -0.50 12.09 6.47
N ILE A 423 0.51 12.44 7.28
CA ILE A 423 1.88 12.70 6.85
C ILE A 423 2.73 11.47 7.18
N ASP A 424 3.18 10.73 6.17
CA ASP A 424 4.11 9.61 6.36
C ASP A 424 5.54 10.04 6.06
N VAL A 425 6.45 9.90 7.01
CA VAL A 425 7.88 10.21 6.81
C VAL A 425 8.67 8.92 6.70
N SER A 426 9.31 8.71 5.55
CA SER A 426 10.14 7.54 5.27
C SER A 426 11.58 7.96 4.98
N PRO A 427 12.58 7.46 5.74
CA PRO A 427 13.97 7.76 5.48
C PRO A 427 14.41 7.16 4.14
N ARG A 428 15.24 7.88 3.38
CA ARG A 428 15.87 7.41 2.14
C ARG A 428 17.38 7.54 2.22
N GLU A 429 18.07 6.98 1.22
CA GLU A 429 19.52 7.11 1.11
C GLU A 429 19.93 8.54 0.77
N ASN A 430 21.17 8.90 1.11
CA ASN A 430 21.82 10.16 0.73
C ASN A 430 21.20 11.43 1.34
N ASP A 431 20.87 11.42 2.63
CA ASP A 431 20.40 12.61 3.35
C ASP A 431 19.04 13.14 2.81
N PHE A 432 18.19 12.22 2.32
CA PHE A 432 16.85 12.51 1.84
C PHE A 432 15.79 11.74 2.62
N ALA A 433 14.63 12.34 2.81
CA ALA A 433 13.41 11.70 3.26
C ALA A 433 12.34 11.78 2.18
N ALA A 434 11.58 10.70 2.01
CA ALA A 434 10.35 10.72 1.25
C ALA A 434 9.19 10.99 2.21
N VAL A 435 8.47 12.08 1.99
CA VAL A 435 7.30 12.47 2.78
C VAL A 435 6.06 12.33 1.93
N SER A 436 5.14 11.46 2.33
CA SER A 436 3.85 11.30 1.65
C SER A 436 2.77 12.07 2.39
N PHE A 437 1.95 12.81 1.64
CA PHE A 437 0.77 13.51 2.15
C PHE A 437 -0.46 12.80 1.62
N ASN A 438 -1.23 12.18 2.50
CA ASN A 438 -2.45 11.47 2.15
C ASN A 438 -3.66 12.22 2.72
N TYR A 439 -4.47 12.79 1.85
CA TYR A 439 -5.69 13.48 2.21
C TYR A 439 -6.91 12.59 1.95
N ALA A 440 -7.77 12.48 2.96
CA ALA A 440 -9.17 12.11 2.78
C ALA A 440 -10.00 13.40 2.79
N VAL A 441 -10.46 13.81 1.61
CA VAL A 441 -11.20 15.06 1.40
C VAL A 441 -12.69 14.79 1.24
N PHE A 442 -13.52 15.60 1.89
CA PHE A 442 -14.95 15.60 1.71
C PHE A 442 -15.42 17.03 1.41
N VAL A 443 -16.37 17.16 0.49
CA VAL A 443 -17.02 18.42 0.18
C VAL A 443 -18.46 18.38 0.69
N ASP A 444 -18.79 19.33 1.56
CA ASP A 444 -20.09 19.46 2.19
C ASP A 444 -21.12 20.12 1.25
N GLY A 445 -22.32 19.55 1.19
CA GLY A 445 -23.46 20.09 0.43
C GLY A 445 -23.67 19.42 -0.93
N ASP A 446 -24.18 20.18 -1.90
CA ASP A 446 -24.55 19.70 -3.24
C ASP A 446 -23.74 20.39 -4.36
N GLU A 447 -22.74 21.19 -4.00
CA GLU A 447 -21.84 21.89 -4.92
C GLU A 447 -20.47 21.21 -4.91
N ALA A 448 -19.82 21.13 -6.07
CA ALA A 448 -18.45 20.62 -6.14
C ALA A 448 -17.45 21.74 -5.87
N PHE A 449 -16.39 21.44 -5.13
CA PHE A 449 -15.35 22.44 -4.91
C PHE A 449 -14.51 22.60 -6.18
N TRP A 450 -14.50 23.82 -6.73
CA TRP A 450 -13.70 24.19 -7.89
C TRP A 450 -13.49 25.70 -7.91
N VAL A 451 -12.24 26.13 -8.11
CA VAL A 451 -11.91 27.53 -8.34
C VAL A 451 -11.65 27.76 -9.82
N PRO A 452 -12.18 28.84 -10.44
CA PRO A 452 -11.88 29.15 -11.83
C PRO A 452 -10.37 29.22 -12.09
N GLY A 453 -9.91 28.47 -13.10
CA GLY A 453 -8.48 28.33 -13.41
C GLY A 453 -7.77 27.22 -12.64
N GLY A 454 -8.48 26.45 -11.81
CA GLY A 454 -7.93 25.36 -11.01
C GLY A 454 -7.34 25.81 -9.68
N MET A 455 -6.74 24.87 -8.96
CA MET A 455 -6.04 25.12 -7.70
C MET A 455 -4.68 24.45 -7.74
N THR A 456 -3.63 25.25 -7.56
CA THR A 456 -2.26 24.76 -7.38
C THR A 456 -2.02 24.42 -5.93
N ILE A 457 -1.48 23.23 -5.67
CA ILE A 457 -1.13 22.71 -4.35
C ILE A 457 0.39 22.56 -4.31
N TYR A 458 1.05 23.40 -3.55
CA TYR A 458 2.50 23.37 -3.38
C TYR A 458 2.89 22.33 -2.33
N GLY A 459 4.00 21.61 -2.56
CA GLY A 459 4.66 20.89 -1.49
C GLY A 459 5.27 21.85 -0.46
N PRO A 460 5.80 21.32 0.66
CA PRO A 460 6.59 22.10 1.61
C PRO A 460 7.77 22.81 0.94
N PRO A 461 8.31 23.87 1.56
CA PRO A 461 9.57 24.47 1.15
C PRO A 461 10.67 23.43 0.95
N ASP A 462 11.61 23.72 0.06
CA ASP A 462 12.75 22.84 -0.27
C ASP A 462 12.39 21.47 -0.89
N THR A 463 11.14 21.29 -1.34
CA THR A 463 10.73 20.13 -2.16
C THR A 463 11.64 19.97 -3.38
N ARG A 464 12.37 18.85 -3.43
CA ARG A 464 13.29 18.50 -4.54
C ARG A 464 12.63 17.72 -5.65
N SER A 465 11.69 16.86 -5.28
CA SER A 465 10.92 16.02 -6.18
C SER A 465 9.50 15.93 -5.66
N LEU A 466 8.53 15.90 -6.56
CA LEU A 466 7.13 15.68 -6.24
C LEU A 466 6.59 14.56 -7.13
N HIS A 467 5.80 13.67 -6.55
CA HIS A 467 5.19 12.54 -7.24
C HIS A 467 3.73 12.35 -6.81
N VAL A 468 2.80 12.40 -7.75
CA VAL A 468 1.38 12.06 -7.51
C VAL A 468 1.24 10.54 -7.44
N MET A 469 0.53 10.04 -6.42
CA MET A 469 0.27 8.59 -6.32
C MET A 469 -0.82 8.14 -7.29
N GLU A 470 -0.85 6.86 -7.63
CA GLU A 470 -1.68 6.33 -8.72
C GLU A 470 -3.17 6.63 -8.52
N GLU A 471 -3.67 6.42 -7.31
CA GLU A 471 -5.06 6.69 -6.92
C GLU A 471 -5.47 8.16 -7.09
N SER A 472 -4.50 9.08 -7.08
CA SER A 472 -4.74 10.52 -7.12
C SER A 472 -4.50 11.14 -8.48
N LYS A 473 -3.96 10.39 -9.46
CA LYS A 473 -3.85 10.86 -10.86
C LYS A 473 -5.20 11.16 -11.51
N ALA A 474 -6.29 10.62 -10.95
CA ALA A 474 -7.64 10.96 -11.36
C ALA A 474 -8.03 12.41 -11.00
N TRP A 475 -7.37 13.03 -10.03
CA TRP A 475 -7.74 14.34 -9.47
C TRP A 475 -6.61 15.37 -9.58
N LEU A 476 -5.37 14.92 -9.48
CA LEU A 476 -4.17 15.75 -9.45
C LEU A 476 -3.35 15.54 -10.72
N MET A 477 -2.98 16.65 -11.35
CA MET A 477 -2.07 16.69 -12.47
C MET A 477 -0.68 17.18 -12.01
N HIS A 478 0.35 16.56 -12.54
CA HIS A 478 1.74 16.94 -12.34
C HIS A 478 2.51 16.79 -13.64
N ASP A 479 3.33 17.78 -13.97
CA ASP A 479 4.11 17.80 -15.21
C ASP A 479 5.44 17.04 -15.12
N GLY A 480 5.79 16.54 -13.93
CA GLY A 480 7.02 15.79 -13.66
C GLY A 480 8.20 16.64 -13.20
N GLU A 481 8.16 17.96 -13.33
CA GLU A 481 9.28 18.86 -13.03
C GLU A 481 8.96 19.88 -11.93
N THR A 482 7.71 20.31 -11.82
CA THR A 482 7.30 21.37 -10.90
C THR A 482 7.19 20.90 -9.44
N PRO A 483 7.44 21.75 -8.44
CA PRO A 483 7.27 21.41 -7.02
C PRO A 483 5.83 21.56 -6.52
N TRP A 484 4.84 21.54 -7.41
CA TRP A 484 3.42 21.64 -7.09
C TRP A 484 2.59 20.70 -7.95
N VAL A 485 1.38 20.39 -7.51
CA VAL A 485 0.36 19.69 -8.31
C VAL A 485 -0.79 20.62 -8.60
N GLU A 486 -1.53 20.34 -9.66
CA GLU A 486 -2.74 21.08 -10.01
C GLU A 486 -3.96 20.18 -9.83
N LEU A 487 -5.01 20.73 -9.24
CA LEU A 487 -6.30 20.09 -9.22
C LEU A 487 -6.89 20.13 -10.64
N ASP A 488 -6.98 18.97 -11.29
CA ASP A 488 -7.40 18.81 -12.69
C ASP A 488 -8.92 18.94 -12.86
N ARG A 489 -9.69 18.60 -11.82
CA ARG A 489 -11.16 18.58 -11.88
C ARG A 489 -11.82 18.92 -10.53
N PRO A 490 -13.11 19.31 -10.54
CA PRO A 490 -13.88 19.63 -9.34
C PRO A 490 -13.92 18.48 -8.35
N LEU A 491 -13.74 18.78 -7.07
CA LEU A 491 -13.92 17.80 -6.00
C LEU A 491 -15.42 17.62 -5.76
N GLU A 492 -15.93 16.44 -6.10
CA GLU A 492 -17.37 16.13 -6.04
C GLU A 492 -17.87 16.00 -4.59
N PRO A 493 -19.11 16.46 -4.30
CA PRO A 493 -19.66 16.36 -2.96
C PRO A 493 -20.30 15.00 -2.69
N GLY A 494 -20.32 14.61 -1.41
CA GLY A 494 -21.00 13.39 -0.94
C GLY A 494 -20.21 12.09 -1.06
N ALA A 495 -18.91 12.15 -1.37
CA ALA A 495 -18.00 11.02 -1.32
C ALA A 495 -16.67 11.42 -0.66
N GLU A 496 -15.97 10.42 -0.10
CA GLU A 496 -14.56 10.56 0.29
C GLU A 496 -13.71 10.57 -0.99
N LEU A 497 -12.89 11.61 -1.14
CA LEU A 497 -11.94 11.75 -2.24
C LEU A 497 -10.52 11.61 -1.69
N ARG A 498 -9.72 10.76 -2.31
CA ARG A 498 -8.33 10.51 -1.87
C ARG A 498 -7.34 11.27 -2.74
N LEU A 499 -6.68 12.24 -2.13
CA LEU A 499 -5.65 13.04 -2.77
C LEU A 499 -4.31 12.75 -2.09
N SER A 500 -3.34 12.26 -2.85
CA SER A 500 -2.08 11.79 -2.31
C SER A 500 -0.93 12.11 -3.24
N PHE A 501 0.14 12.63 -2.65
CA PHE A 501 1.39 12.92 -3.33
C PHE A 501 2.54 12.79 -2.35
N ALA A 502 3.71 12.46 -2.88
CA ALA A 502 4.94 12.34 -2.10
C ALA A 502 5.96 13.38 -2.56
N VAL A 503 6.71 13.91 -1.61
CA VAL A 503 7.82 14.85 -1.85
C VAL A 503 9.13 14.27 -1.35
N GLY A 504 10.23 14.64 -2.01
CA GLY A 504 11.58 14.41 -1.53
C GLY A 504 12.13 15.66 -0.84
N LEU A 505 12.51 15.53 0.42
CA LEU A 505 13.10 16.61 1.23
C LEU A 505 14.50 16.22 1.68
N GLU A 506 15.42 17.18 1.63
CA GLU A 506 16.78 17.02 2.14
C GLU A 506 16.81 17.24 3.66
N HIS A 507 17.62 16.49 4.38
CA HIS A 507 17.76 16.62 5.83
C HIS A 507 19.21 16.42 6.27
N ASP A 508 19.56 16.81 7.49
CA ASP A 508 20.88 16.53 8.07
C ASP A 508 20.80 15.76 9.39
N GLY A 509 19.77 14.92 9.51
CA GLY A 509 19.47 14.08 10.66
C GLY A 509 18.24 14.56 11.42
N SER A 510 17.84 15.79 11.14
CA SER A 510 16.56 16.38 11.50
C SER A 510 15.89 16.89 10.22
N LEU A 511 14.58 16.65 10.09
CA LEU A 511 13.75 17.17 9.02
C LEU A 511 12.67 18.05 9.64
N GLU A 512 12.59 19.29 9.17
CA GLU A 512 11.55 20.24 9.55
C GLU A 512 10.59 20.40 8.37
N ILE A 513 9.31 20.19 8.63
CA ILE A 513 8.23 20.30 7.66
C ILE A 513 7.35 21.47 8.10
N GLU A 514 7.66 22.66 7.59
CA GLU A 514 6.80 23.85 7.70
C GLU A 514 5.95 23.98 6.45
N TRP A 515 4.63 23.89 6.58
CA TRP A 515 3.75 23.87 5.43
C TRP A 515 2.35 24.39 5.75
N SER A 516 1.73 25.05 4.76
CA SER A 516 0.36 25.52 4.83
C SER A 516 -0.54 24.57 4.03
N THR A 517 -1.48 23.93 4.71
CA THR A 517 -2.30 22.89 4.06
C THR A 517 -3.27 23.46 3.02
N PRO A 518 -3.44 22.81 1.87
CA PRO A 518 -4.36 23.23 0.82
C PRO A 518 -5.83 23.06 1.19
N PHE A 519 -6.16 22.26 2.20
CA PHE A 519 -7.55 22.06 2.64
C PHE A 519 -7.68 22.22 4.16
N PRO A 520 -8.83 22.70 4.65
CA PRO A 520 -9.11 22.76 6.07
C PRO A 520 -9.01 21.38 6.72
N LEU A 521 -8.20 21.27 7.77
CA LEU A 521 -8.05 20.03 8.54
C LEU A 521 -9.21 19.85 9.54
N VAL A 522 -9.64 18.60 9.70
CA VAL A 522 -10.53 18.16 10.78
C VAL A 522 -9.69 17.81 12.00
N GLU A 523 -10.14 18.29 13.17
CA GLU A 523 -9.53 18.01 14.48
C GLU A 523 -9.51 16.50 14.75
N ASP A 524 -8.45 16.02 15.41
CA ASP A 524 -8.25 14.61 15.81
C ASP A 524 -8.19 13.58 14.66
N ALA A 525 -8.35 14.01 13.40
CA ALA A 525 -8.36 13.12 12.23
C ALA A 525 -7.06 13.19 11.42
N SER A 526 -6.16 14.12 11.75
CA SER A 526 -4.91 14.32 11.04
C SER A 526 -3.73 13.78 11.86
N LEU A 527 -2.84 13.04 11.20
CA LEU A 527 -1.83 12.22 11.85
C LEU A 527 -0.45 12.41 11.20
N VAL A 528 0.60 12.22 11.99
CA VAL A 528 1.97 12.02 11.51
C VAL A 528 2.38 10.59 11.81
N SER A 529 2.93 9.91 10.83
CA SER A 529 3.32 8.51 10.90
C SER A 529 4.80 8.39 10.58
N VAL A 530 5.55 7.81 11.50
CA VAL A 530 7.00 7.60 11.37
C VAL A 530 7.39 6.18 11.80
N PRO A 531 8.47 5.60 11.25
CA PRO A 531 9.09 4.41 11.81
C PRO A 531 9.47 4.59 13.28
N GLU A 532 9.38 3.52 14.10
CA GLU A 532 9.69 3.53 15.55
C GLU A 532 11.12 4.02 15.85
N GLU A 533 12.07 3.88 14.92
CA GLU A 533 13.43 4.40 15.08
C GLU A 533 13.55 5.94 14.97
N LEU A 534 12.52 6.62 14.51
CA LEU A 534 12.47 8.09 14.40
C LEU A 534 11.67 8.69 15.54
N ALA A 535 11.96 9.95 15.87
CA ALA A 535 11.24 10.68 16.91
C ALA A 535 10.62 11.95 16.32
N VAL A 536 9.33 12.17 16.60
CA VAL A 536 8.68 13.46 16.29
C VAL A 536 8.79 14.37 17.51
N THR A 537 9.56 15.45 17.40
CA THR A 537 9.91 16.32 18.54
C THR A 537 9.10 17.62 18.59
N HIS A 538 8.42 17.98 17.50
CA HIS A 538 7.58 19.16 17.40
C HIS A 538 6.37 18.94 16.49
N GLY A 539 5.31 19.73 16.67
CA GLY A 539 4.15 19.73 15.76
C GLY A 539 3.10 18.67 16.00
N VAL A 540 3.16 17.97 17.12
CA VAL A 540 2.26 16.85 17.45
C VAL A 540 1.62 17.03 18.81
N ALA A 541 0.43 16.46 18.98
CA ALA A 541 -0.30 16.43 20.23
C ALA A 541 -0.25 15.02 20.85
N GLY A 542 -0.12 14.97 22.17
CA GLY A 542 -0.15 13.70 22.92
C GLY A 542 1.11 12.83 22.77
N ALA A 543 0.98 11.59 23.25
CA ALA A 543 1.98 10.54 23.07
C ALA A 543 1.63 9.69 21.85
N PRO A 544 2.62 9.09 21.16
CA PRO A 544 2.35 8.27 19.98
C PRO A 544 1.57 7.01 20.32
N GLU A 545 0.66 6.62 19.42
CA GLU A 545 0.07 5.29 19.37
C GLU A 545 0.96 4.38 18.50
N VAL A 546 1.38 3.23 19.05
CA VAL A 546 2.24 2.29 18.32
C VAL A 546 1.38 1.27 17.60
N ASN A 547 1.49 1.22 16.27
CA ASN A 547 0.90 0.16 15.47
C ASN A 547 1.99 -0.85 15.03
N PRO A 548 2.07 -2.03 15.65
CA PRO A 548 3.17 -2.98 15.46
C PRO A 548 3.19 -3.67 14.08
N HIS A 549 2.17 -3.46 13.25
CA HIS A 549 2.03 -4.14 11.94
C HIS A 549 1.71 -3.19 10.77
N ALA A 550 1.77 -1.88 10.98
CA ALA A 550 1.37 -0.92 9.94
C ALA A 550 2.52 -0.44 9.03
N GLY A 551 3.77 -0.75 9.34
CA GLY A 551 4.91 -0.36 8.52
C GLY A 551 4.86 -0.96 7.12
N ARG A 552 5.27 -0.20 6.11
CA ARG A 552 5.37 -0.65 4.71
C ARG A 552 6.23 -1.91 4.54
N ASP A 553 7.20 -2.11 5.44
CA ASP A 553 8.09 -3.27 5.52
C ASP A 553 7.67 -4.30 6.59
N GLY A 554 6.49 -4.12 7.19
CA GLY A 554 6.00 -4.94 8.31
C GLY A 554 6.56 -4.57 9.69
N GLY A 555 7.26 -3.42 9.78
CA GLY A 555 7.75 -2.86 11.04
C GLY A 555 6.69 -2.09 11.83
N ALA A 556 7.00 -1.74 13.08
CA ALA A 556 6.15 -0.87 13.89
C ALA A 556 6.18 0.56 13.36
N LEU A 557 5.02 1.21 13.35
CA LEU A 557 4.89 2.65 13.11
C LEU A 557 4.39 3.33 14.38
N GLU A 558 4.89 4.51 14.64
CA GLU A 558 4.34 5.43 15.62
C GLU A 558 3.42 6.42 14.92
N LEU A 559 2.19 6.51 15.41
CA LEU A 559 1.16 7.43 14.94
C LEU A 559 1.02 8.54 15.97
N TYR A 560 1.28 9.77 15.54
CA TYR A 560 1.14 10.97 16.33
C TYR A 560 -0.05 11.77 15.83
N GLU A 561 -0.82 12.35 16.74
CA GLU A 561 -1.85 13.31 16.36
C GLU A 561 -1.18 14.61 15.91
N LEU A 562 -1.59 15.13 14.75
CA LEU A 562 -0.99 16.33 14.18
C LEU A 562 -1.48 17.57 14.96
N GLY A 563 -0.54 18.31 15.55
CA GLY A 563 -0.81 19.64 16.07
C GLY A 563 -0.97 20.62 14.90
N TYR A 564 -2.06 21.38 14.87
CA TYR A 564 -2.31 22.33 13.79
C TYR A 564 -2.91 23.64 14.29
N GLN A 565 -2.72 24.72 13.52
CA GLN A 565 -3.34 26.02 13.80
C GLN A 565 -4.70 26.16 13.11
N PRO A 566 -5.62 27.00 13.63
CA PRO A 566 -6.90 27.27 12.99
C PRO A 566 -6.75 27.64 11.51
N PHE A 567 -7.67 27.15 10.69
CA PHE A 567 -7.65 27.41 9.26
C PHE A 567 -7.78 28.91 8.97
N ALA A 568 -6.79 29.47 8.28
CA ALA A 568 -6.76 30.87 7.91
C ALA A 568 -7.13 31.05 6.43
N LEU A 569 -8.09 31.93 6.14
CA LEU A 569 -8.45 32.29 4.78
C LEU A 569 -7.41 33.27 4.18
N GLY A 570 -6.93 32.96 2.98
CA GLY A 570 -6.07 33.83 2.20
C GLY A 570 -6.83 34.72 1.22
N VAL A 571 -6.11 35.57 0.48
CA VAL A 571 -6.71 36.44 -0.56
C VAL A 571 -7.34 35.62 -1.68
N CYS A 572 -6.69 34.51 -2.07
CA CYS A 572 -7.22 33.64 -3.12
C CYS A 572 -8.48 32.88 -2.71
N ASP A 573 -8.70 32.63 -1.42
CA ASP A 573 -9.97 32.11 -0.91
C ASP A 573 -11.12 33.10 -1.14
N LEU A 574 -10.87 34.38 -0.90
CA LEU A 574 -11.88 35.43 -1.11
C LEU A 574 -12.19 35.62 -2.60
N LEU A 575 -11.18 35.54 -3.47
CA LEU A 575 -11.37 35.60 -4.92
C LEU A 575 -12.12 34.37 -5.44
N GLY A 576 -11.76 33.17 -4.97
CA GLY A 576 -12.44 31.93 -5.35
C GLY A 576 -13.92 31.94 -4.98
N ARG A 577 -14.26 32.41 -3.77
CA ARG A 577 -15.66 32.62 -3.35
C ARG A 577 -16.43 33.61 -4.23
N ALA A 578 -15.74 34.59 -4.81
CA ALA A 578 -16.32 35.54 -5.76
C ALA A 578 -16.34 35.02 -7.21
N GLY A 579 -15.97 33.75 -7.44
CA GLY A 579 -15.89 33.15 -8.78
C GLY A 579 -14.79 33.77 -9.65
N GLN A 580 -13.72 34.29 -9.05
CA GLN A 580 -12.58 34.86 -9.76
C GLN A 580 -11.36 33.92 -9.65
N PRO A 581 -10.52 33.85 -10.70
CA PRO A 581 -9.27 33.10 -10.63
C PRO A 581 -8.28 33.72 -9.65
N CYS A 582 -7.40 32.91 -9.08
CA CYS A 582 -6.33 33.34 -8.19
C CYS A 582 -5.06 33.69 -9.00
N PRO A 583 -4.65 34.97 -9.10
CA PRO A 583 -3.50 35.35 -9.93
C PRO A 583 -2.13 35.06 -9.32
N ILE A 584 -2.07 34.81 -8.00
CA ILE A 584 -0.83 34.69 -7.23
C ILE A 584 -0.55 33.26 -6.74
N GLY A 585 -1.50 32.33 -6.90
CA GLY A 585 -1.39 30.94 -6.46
C GLY A 585 -1.27 30.72 -4.94
N THR A 586 -1.27 31.78 -4.12
CA THR A 586 -1.09 31.68 -2.68
C THR A 586 -2.43 31.56 -1.96
N TRP A 587 -2.69 30.36 -1.47
CA TRP A 587 -3.87 30.01 -0.70
C TRP A 587 -3.60 30.17 0.80
N GLY A 588 -4.64 30.44 1.59
CA GLY A 588 -4.53 30.24 3.05
C GLY A 588 -4.54 28.75 3.40
N GLY A 589 -4.38 28.40 4.67
CA GLY A 589 -4.29 27.01 5.11
C GLY A 589 -4.31 26.85 6.62
N ASN A 590 -4.20 25.61 7.08
CA ASN A 590 -3.72 25.34 8.43
C ASN A 590 -2.20 25.34 8.38
N GLU A 591 -1.55 26.12 9.25
CA GLU A 591 -0.10 26.07 9.39
C GLU A 591 0.28 24.82 10.20
N VAL A 592 1.17 24.03 9.61
CA VAL A 592 1.72 22.79 10.16
C VAL A 592 3.23 22.96 10.26
N SER A 593 3.80 22.60 11.41
CA SER A 593 5.25 22.60 11.64
C SER A 593 5.62 21.33 12.38
N VAL A 594 6.19 20.36 11.68
CA VAL A 594 6.57 19.05 12.24
C VAL A 594 8.08 18.90 12.19
N ILE A 595 8.70 18.49 13.29
CA ILE A 595 10.14 18.20 13.34
C ILE A 595 10.33 16.70 13.61
N VAL A 596 11.02 16.02 12.70
CA VAL A 596 11.37 14.59 12.80
C VAL A 596 12.87 14.44 12.93
N GLU A 597 13.31 13.80 14.01
CA GLU A 597 14.72 13.54 14.32
C GLU A 597 15.06 12.05 14.19
N GLY A 598 16.37 11.75 14.12
CA GLY A 598 16.87 10.39 14.03
C GLY A 598 17.05 9.88 12.60
N LEU A 599 16.93 10.76 11.60
CA LEU A 599 17.06 10.39 10.20
C LEU A 599 18.51 9.98 9.86
N PRO A 600 18.70 8.95 9.01
CA PRO A 600 20.03 8.42 8.71
C PRO A 600 20.84 9.43 7.91
N THR A 601 22.00 9.83 8.44
CA THR A 601 22.88 10.78 7.74
C THR A 601 24.11 10.11 7.14
N ARG A 602 24.58 10.65 6.02
CA ARG A 602 25.86 10.30 5.45
C ARG A 602 26.97 10.82 6.36
N SER A 603 27.97 9.97 6.61
CA SER A 603 29.19 10.41 7.27
C SER A 603 29.90 11.49 6.43
N ARG A 604 29.78 12.74 6.87
CA ARG A 604 30.52 13.88 6.29
C ARG A 604 32.03 13.75 6.48
N VAL A 605 32.47 12.95 7.46
CA VAL A 605 33.88 12.74 7.81
C VAL A 605 34.58 11.76 6.85
N TRP A 606 33.86 10.75 6.34
CA TRP A 606 34.44 9.72 5.49
C TRP A 606 35.18 10.25 4.25
N PRO A 607 34.62 11.18 3.43
CA PRO A 607 35.35 11.71 2.27
C PRO A 607 36.63 12.43 2.67
N TYR A 608 36.65 13.20 3.77
CA TYR A 608 37.87 13.85 4.26
C TYR A 608 38.91 12.85 4.76
N THR A 609 38.49 11.78 5.44
CA THR A 609 39.40 10.71 5.87
C THR A 609 39.97 9.94 4.67
N ALA A 610 39.16 9.68 3.64
CA ALA A 610 39.61 9.05 2.41
C ALA A 610 40.65 9.92 1.69
N TRP A 611 40.39 11.22 1.52
CA TRP A 611 41.36 12.17 0.97
C TRP A 611 42.63 12.29 1.82
N GLY A 612 42.48 12.29 3.16
CA GLY A 612 43.60 12.28 4.10
C GLY A 612 44.48 11.05 3.92
N LEU A 613 43.89 9.85 3.89
CA LEU A 613 44.61 8.59 3.68
C LEU A 613 45.30 8.54 2.30
N LEU A 614 44.63 9.05 1.26
CA LEU A 614 45.21 9.13 -0.09
C LEU A 614 46.39 10.10 -0.13
N GLY A 615 46.26 11.25 0.55
CA GLY A 615 47.36 12.21 0.74
C GLY A 615 48.55 11.61 1.51
N PHE A 616 48.29 10.87 2.60
CA PHE A 616 49.33 10.15 3.34
C PHE A 616 50.01 9.07 2.50
N ALA A 617 49.26 8.31 1.71
CA ALA A 617 49.81 7.31 0.80
C ALA A 617 50.70 7.96 -0.27
N PHE A 618 50.25 9.06 -0.88
CA PHE A 618 51.03 9.81 -1.86
C PHE A 618 52.30 10.40 -1.25
N LEU A 619 52.21 10.97 -0.05
CA LEU A 619 53.37 11.45 0.70
C LEU A 619 54.35 10.32 1.01
N GLY A 620 53.85 9.15 1.43
CA GLY A 620 54.68 7.96 1.67
C GLY A 620 55.40 7.50 0.40
N ILE A 621 54.72 7.49 -0.76
CA ILE A 621 55.33 7.18 -2.06
C ILE A 621 56.39 8.22 -2.41
N ALA A 622 56.10 9.51 -2.29
CA ALA A 622 57.03 10.60 -2.59
C ALA A 622 58.28 10.54 -1.70
N VAL A 623 58.10 10.35 -0.39
CA VAL A 623 59.21 10.15 0.56
C VAL A 623 60.01 8.90 0.21
N SER A 624 59.36 7.79 -0.16
CA SER A 624 60.07 6.58 -0.59
C SER A 624 60.89 6.79 -1.86
N MET A 625 60.39 7.59 -2.81
CA MET A 625 61.11 7.92 -4.04
C MET A 625 62.32 8.83 -3.78
N VAL A 626 62.20 9.78 -2.84
CA VAL A 626 63.31 10.67 -2.42
C VAL A 626 64.34 9.93 -1.57
N ALA A 627 63.89 9.06 -0.66
CA ALA A 627 64.74 8.28 0.24
C ALA A 627 65.41 7.08 -0.44
N ARG A 628 64.94 6.63 -1.60
CA ARG A 628 65.67 5.68 -2.45
C ARG A 628 67.01 6.32 -2.81
N ARG A 629 68.08 5.87 -2.15
CA ARG A 629 69.45 6.16 -2.56
C ARG A 629 69.56 5.90 -4.06
N ARG A 630 69.91 6.92 -4.83
CA ARG A 630 70.29 6.77 -6.23
C ARG A 630 71.59 6.00 -6.26
N VAL A 631 71.50 4.67 -6.23
CA VAL A 631 72.65 3.80 -6.50
C VAL A 631 73.07 4.12 -7.94
N GLY A 632 74.33 4.52 -8.13
CA GLY A 632 74.83 4.83 -9.46
C GLY A 632 74.60 3.64 -10.39
N ALA A 633 74.26 3.89 -11.66
CA ALA A 633 73.96 2.81 -12.61
C ALA A 633 75.05 1.72 -12.61
N ARG A 634 76.32 2.14 -12.49
CA ARG A 634 77.48 1.24 -12.35
C ARG A 634 77.45 0.40 -11.07
N GLU A 635 77.13 0.99 -9.92
CA GLU A 635 77.09 0.31 -8.62
C GLU A 635 75.93 -0.70 -8.54
N ALA A 636 74.78 -0.36 -9.13
CA ALA A 636 73.64 -1.29 -9.25
C ALA A 636 73.97 -2.48 -10.17
N LEU A 637 74.68 -2.24 -11.28
CA LEU A 637 75.15 -3.30 -12.17
C LEU A 637 76.22 -4.18 -11.52
N LEU A 638 77.13 -3.61 -10.72
CA LEU A 638 78.12 -4.36 -9.95
C LEU A 638 77.45 -5.26 -8.90
N ALA A 639 76.49 -4.75 -8.13
CA ALA A 639 75.75 -5.55 -7.17
C ALA A 639 74.98 -6.71 -7.83
N ARG A 640 74.39 -6.45 -9.02
CA ARG A 640 73.66 -7.48 -9.78
C ARG A 640 74.59 -8.53 -10.40
N ARG A 641 75.78 -8.11 -10.85
CA ARG A 641 76.85 -9.03 -11.28
C ARG A 641 77.23 -9.95 -10.13
N ASP A 642 77.50 -9.39 -8.95
CA ASP A 642 77.98 -10.17 -7.81
C ASP A 642 76.93 -11.19 -7.33
N ALA A 643 75.64 -10.81 -7.35
CA ALA A 643 74.54 -11.73 -7.07
C ALA A 643 74.47 -12.88 -8.09
N LEU A 644 74.59 -12.59 -9.39
CA LEU A 644 74.57 -13.61 -10.44
C LEU A 644 75.80 -14.52 -10.42
N VAL A 645 76.97 -13.98 -10.05
CA VAL A 645 78.18 -14.79 -9.83
C VAL A 645 77.99 -15.71 -8.64
N ALA A 646 77.44 -15.22 -7.53
CA ALA A 646 77.14 -16.06 -6.36
C ALA A 646 76.14 -17.16 -6.70
N GLU A 647 75.10 -16.85 -7.49
CA GLU A 647 74.13 -17.83 -7.98
C GLU A 647 74.79 -18.88 -8.89
N LEU A 648 75.70 -18.47 -9.78
CA LEU A 648 76.46 -19.38 -10.64
C LEU A 648 77.35 -20.33 -9.82
N VAL A 649 78.04 -19.80 -8.81
CA VAL A 649 78.87 -20.61 -7.91
C VAL A 649 78.02 -21.62 -7.13
N ALA A 650 76.86 -21.20 -6.62
CA ALA A 650 75.93 -22.09 -5.93
C ALA A 650 75.35 -23.17 -6.87
N LEU A 651 75.15 -22.84 -8.15
CA LEU A 651 74.70 -23.79 -9.17
C LEU A 651 75.78 -24.84 -9.47
N ASP A 652 77.04 -24.43 -9.52
CA ASP A 652 78.20 -25.28 -9.82
C ASP A 652 78.56 -26.26 -8.71
N GLN A 653 78.19 -25.95 -7.46
CA GLN A 653 78.40 -26.82 -6.31
C GLN A 653 77.36 -27.96 -6.22
N ARG A 654 76.36 -28.01 -7.11
CA ARG A 654 75.35 -29.07 -7.10
C ARG A 654 75.93 -30.37 -7.69
N PRO A 655 75.76 -31.53 -7.01
CA PRO A 655 76.42 -32.79 -7.39
C PRO A 655 75.81 -33.49 -8.63
N VAL A 656 74.76 -32.94 -9.25
CA VAL A 656 74.04 -33.58 -10.36
C VAL A 656 74.04 -32.67 -11.60
N ASP A 657 74.72 -33.08 -12.67
CA ASP A 657 74.71 -32.39 -13.96
C ASP A 657 73.46 -32.73 -14.77
N SER A 658 72.34 -32.09 -14.44
CA SER A 658 71.09 -32.23 -15.17
C SER A 658 71.00 -31.26 -16.36
N ALA A 659 70.19 -31.60 -17.36
CA ALA A 659 69.95 -30.73 -18.52
C ALA A 659 69.38 -29.35 -18.11
N GLU A 660 68.65 -29.28 -17.00
CA GLU A 660 68.11 -28.04 -16.45
C GLU A 660 69.19 -27.16 -15.84
N VAL A 661 70.13 -27.75 -15.07
CA VAL A 661 71.29 -27.04 -14.52
C VAL A 661 72.12 -26.42 -15.65
N ARG A 662 72.36 -27.15 -16.74
CA ARG A 662 73.07 -26.62 -17.91
C ARG A 662 72.35 -25.44 -18.57
N ARG A 663 71.01 -25.46 -18.66
CA ARG A 663 70.22 -24.35 -19.20
C ARG A 663 70.23 -23.13 -18.28
N ALA A 664 70.10 -23.33 -16.97
CA ALA A 664 70.18 -22.26 -15.97
C ALA A 664 71.56 -21.57 -16.01
N ARG A 665 72.64 -22.37 -16.03
CA ARG A 665 74.02 -21.88 -16.17
C ARG A 665 74.22 -21.04 -17.43
N ALA A 666 73.76 -21.55 -18.58
CA ALA A 666 73.85 -20.84 -19.85
C ALA A 666 73.03 -19.53 -19.90
N ARG A 667 71.95 -19.45 -19.10
CA ARG A 667 71.16 -18.22 -18.95
C ARG A 667 71.91 -17.19 -18.10
N ILE A 668 72.41 -17.61 -16.94
CA ILE A 668 73.17 -16.74 -16.01
C ILE A 668 74.40 -16.16 -16.72
N LEU A 669 75.17 -17.00 -17.44
CA LEU A 669 76.35 -16.56 -18.19
C LEU A 669 76.01 -15.53 -19.28
N ARG A 670 74.91 -15.72 -20.01
CA ARG A 670 74.46 -14.74 -21.02
C ARG A 670 74.04 -13.41 -20.39
N THR A 671 73.38 -13.47 -19.23
CA THR A 671 73.01 -12.26 -18.48
C THR A 671 74.23 -11.55 -17.91
N LEU A 672 75.21 -12.29 -17.38
CA LEU A 672 76.48 -11.75 -16.92
C LEU A 672 77.24 -11.07 -18.06
N ASP A 673 77.39 -11.71 -19.23
CA ASP A 673 78.05 -11.10 -20.40
C ASP A 673 77.42 -9.75 -20.77
N ARG A 674 76.08 -9.68 -20.80
CA ARG A 674 75.36 -8.44 -21.05
C ARG A 674 75.64 -7.37 -19.99
N ILE A 675 75.66 -7.74 -18.71
CA ILE A 675 75.96 -6.80 -17.61
C ILE A 675 77.39 -6.31 -17.69
N TYR A 676 78.37 -7.18 -17.97
CA TYR A 676 79.77 -6.78 -18.13
C TYR A 676 79.95 -5.79 -19.27
N ARG A 677 79.33 -6.03 -20.44
CA ARG A 677 79.34 -5.06 -21.56
C ARG A 677 78.70 -3.72 -21.17
N GLN A 678 77.62 -3.75 -20.41
CA GLN A 678 76.99 -2.51 -19.91
C GLN A 678 77.86 -1.76 -18.90
N ILE A 679 78.60 -2.48 -18.04
CA ILE A 679 79.57 -1.88 -17.10
C ILE A 679 80.78 -1.29 -17.85
N GLU A 680 81.16 -1.85 -18.99
CA GLU A 680 82.30 -1.35 -19.79
C GLU A 680 81.97 -0.08 -20.57
N VAL A 681 80.70 0.09 -20.97
CA VAL A 681 80.18 1.29 -21.66
C VAL A 681 79.92 2.45 -20.70
N LEU A 682 79.75 2.19 -19.40
CA LEU A 682 79.48 3.16 -18.33
C LEU A 682 80.73 3.52 -17.54
#